data_AF-A0A936W596-F1
#
_entry.id   AF-A0A936W596-F1
#
_cell.length_a   1.000
_cell.length_b   1.000
_cell.length_c   1.000
_cell.angle_alpha   90.00
_cell.angle_beta   90.00
_cell.angle_gamma   90.00
#
_symmetry.space_group_name_H-M   'P 1'
#
loop_
_entity.id
_entity.type
_entity.pdbx_description
1 polymer ?
#
loop_
_entity_poly.entity_id
_entity_poly.type
_entity_poly.pdbx_seq_one_letter_code
_entity_poly.pdbx_strand_id
1 'polypeptide(L)'
;MVKQDGNWYVKCGAIHGLPTQPSAPIEFDVYSAPPEKVLKGTAKIKSVGAQLSRIEVDGDIGGVMNFFKSLASEEPAYRAAIRHLPTPPELALLTGDAGLINTIRADEKIKPRNIAWAQPGEKATIEVKVEPSGIIVMDLLKMQKAFVTDGSTPDHITTVMDALDKIVDWRRFIELENKNRSSRVSDMFRYELHEINEEGSIKKHNAPNVRIFATSESMANRIPAFRPVVHVSNIQQPLYFYLFFVAFDYSISCPGGEIVYRPSEHEDKSNVEIPLWKKTLGWGPAKDNPEDTCHFKLLVTTEQLDHQQFLQSGLGTHRDILGEPTPEKVFDDWAAIDIAVTMVRQDNTLSASGDVTLADGNITIKAHPGITASVSIGHAEANARSAGPVSAFARLQQGDKVQMMDFSPSRSQQTQNVIEISDIRMDSDQALEQQPLEITLRQGAEANEMILPVAFDGHHFRVVGDAISDADGTHIRIREIPDVNSPDGAGERSLFKSLKMTLCKVALGQQDVNQLRYVQKLDDGTIALQRESIGIKIGKAKKVLLVLHGMAGDGLSMVNAIHDNLPAANLQGYDLILVYDYESLNTPLDETAKMLKTTLAEFGFGQDEKRITIISHSLGGLIARWMIEQEGGSAFVDHCVLVGTPNNGSMYGKIDGYVRWAQTALDLAINFIPNIVPFSGILLKFLKTASDLGGSIAQIDPNSDFINKLNASKDPGTRYTVISGDAAGMDDSGGAYDGFFEKAKSRLGNWMNSNEPNDLFAPVRSLQCKELWEGRNEANQILDPVTNHHFGYFVTQSGTRDANTVWKVLSERI
;
A
#
# COMPACT_ATOMS: atom_id res chain seq x y z
N MET A 1 13.66 -6.90 -43.85
CA MET A 1 12.34 -6.44 -44.29
C MET A 1 11.81 -7.39 -45.36
N VAL A 2 10.50 -7.51 -45.47
CA VAL A 2 9.81 -8.34 -46.48
C VAL A 2 8.64 -7.55 -47.05
N LYS A 3 8.27 -7.79 -48.31
CA LYS A 3 7.11 -7.16 -48.95
C LYS A 3 6.02 -8.23 -49.14
N GLN A 4 4.81 -7.98 -48.64
CA GLN A 4 3.70 -8.93 -48.68
C GLN A 4 2.40 -8.17 -48.92
N ASP A 5 1.54 -8.66 -49.82
CA ASP A 5 0.24 -8.06 -50.16
C ASP A 5 0.31 -6.55 -50.46
N GLY A 6 1.38 -6.13 -51.13
CA GLY A 6 1.63 -4.72 -51.47
C GLY A 6 2.21 -3.87 -50.34
N ASN A 7 2.28 -4.36 -49.10
CA ASN A 7 2.78 -3.66 -47.92
C ASN A 7 4.21 -4.09 -47.54
N TRP A 8 4.95 -3.20 -46.88
CA TRP A 8 6.26 -3.51 -46.32
C TRP A 8 6.14 -3.93 -44.85
N TYR A 9 6.94 -4.92 -44.46
CA TYR A 9 7.02 -5.41 -43.10
C TYR A 9 8.48 -5.52 -42.64
N VAL A 10 8.71 -5.25 -41.36
CA VAL A 10 9.96 -5.57 -40.69
C VAL A 10 9.80 -6.87 -39.90
N LYS A 11 10.82 -7.73 -39.91
CA LYS A 11 10.93 -8.93 -39.06
C LYS A 11 11.29 -8.52 -37.63
N CYS A 12 10.41 -7.74 -37.03
CA CYS A 12 10.48 -7.21 -35.68
C CYS A 12 9.05 -6.84 -35.28
N GLY A 13 8.61 -7.26 -34.09
CA GLY A 13 7.21 -7.24 -33.65
C GLY A 13 7.12 -7.11 -32.13
N ALA A 14 5.93 -7.22 -31.56
CA ALA A 14 5.70 -7.13 -30.12
C ALA A 14 6.60 -8.08 -29.32
N ILE A 15 6.78 -9.28 -29.86
CA ILE A 15 7.58 -10.35 -29.24
C ILE A 15 9.09 -10.07 -29.27
N HIS A 16 9.51 -9.13 -30.12
CA HIS A 16 10.89 -8.65 -30.20
C HIS A 16 11.09 -7.36 -29.38
N GLY A 17 10.12 -6.99 -28.53
CA GLY A 17 10.17 -5.81 -27.67
C GLY A 17 9.61 -4.53 -28.28
N LEU A 18 8.89 -4.58 -29.41
CA LEU A 18 8.19 -3.40 -29.93
C LEU A 18 6.90 -3.14 -29.14
N PRO A 19 6.66 -1.94 -28.60
CA PRO A 19 5.40 -1.64 -27.94
C PRO A 19 4.25 -1.68 -28.97
N THR A 20 3.16 -2.38 -28.63
CA THR A 20 1.96 -2.45 -29.48
C THR A 20 1.22 -1.11 -29.60
N GLN A 21 1.48 -0.18 -28.68
CA GLN A 21 1.05 1.22 -28.70
C GLN A 21 2.22 2.12 -28.25
N PRO A 22 3.13 2.50 -29.15
CA PRO A 22 4.23 3.38 -28.79
C PRO A 22 3.72 4.80 -28.50
N SER A 23 4.31 5.48 -27.52
CA SER A 23 4.04 6.90 -27.22
C SER A 23 4.61 7.87 -28.28
N ALA A 24 5.55 7.40 -29.10
CA ALA A 24 6.14 8.13 -30.23
C ALA A 24 6.30 7.21 -31.45
N PRO A 25 6.24 7.73 -32.69
CA PRO A 25 6.43 6.89 -33.89
C PRO A 25 7.78 6.14 -33.87
N ILE A 26 7.75 4.82 -34.03
CA ILE A 26 8.97 4.00 -34.12
C ILE A 26 9.53 4.13 -35.54
N GLU A 27 10.76 4.64 -35.64
CA GLU A 27 11.44 4.89 -36.90
C GLU A 27 12.63 3.96 -37.11
N PHE A 28 12.82 3.57 -38.37
CA PHE A 28 13.88 2.68 -38.83
C PHE A 28 14.70 3.36 -39.91
N ASP A 29 16.01 3.14 -39.89
CA ASP A 29 16.87 3.33 -41.04
C ASP A 29 16.84 2.07 -41.91
N VAL A 30 16.64 2.23 -43.21
CA VAL A 30 16.56 1.13 -44.18
C VAL A 30 17.88 1.03 -44.94
N TYR A 31 18.51 -0.14 -44.93
CA TYR A 31 19.79 -0.43 -45.57
C TYR A 31 19.67 -1.51 -46.64
N SER A 32 20.57 -1.48 -47.64
CA SER A 32 20.78 -2.65 -48.53
C SER A 32 21.30 -3.86 -47.76
N ALA A 33 21.03 -5.07 -48.27
CA ALA A 33 21.59 -6.30 -47.72
C ALA A 33 23.14 -6.31 -47.76
N PRO A 34 23.81 -7.08 -46.88
CA PRO A 34 25.26 -7.27 -46.94
C PRO A 34 25.71 -7.75 -48.32
N PRO A 35 26.92 -7.36 -48.79
CA PRO A 35 27.98 -6.70 -48.02
C PRO A 35 27.90 -5.17 -47.97
N GLU A 36 27.12 -4.53 -48.83
CA GLU A 36 27.21 -3.08 -49.09
C GLU A 36 26.68 -2.20 -47.94
N LYS A 37 25.65 -2.64 -47.18
CA LYS A 37 25.04 -1.94 -46.03
C LYS A 37 24.86 -0.42 -46.25
N VAL A 38 24.36 -0.01 -47.42
CA VAL A 38 24.17 1.41 -47.75
C VAL A 38 22.79 1.86 -47.28
N LEU A 39 22.70 3.00 -46.58
CA LEU A 39 21.43 3.61 -46.19
C LEU A 39 20.63 4.01 -47.44
N LYS A 40 19.39 3.52 -47.55
CA LYS A 40 18.47 3.72 -48.67
C LYS A 40 17.30 4.64 -48.34
N GLY A 41 16.97 4.81 -47.07
CA GLY A 41 15.86 5.66 -46.63
C GLY A 41 15.46 5.35 -45.21
N THR A 42 14.25 5.77 -44.84
CA THR A 42 13.68 5.55 -43.51
C THR A 42 12.34 4.85 -43.61
N ALA A 43 11.89 4.24 -42.52
CA ALA A 43 10.57 3.66 -42.42
C ALA A 43 9.96 3.92 -41.04
N LYS A 44 8.63 3.95 -40.97
CA LYS A 44 7.86 4.15 -39.73
C LYS A 44 6.91 2.99 -39.52
N ILE A 45 6.73 2.55 -38.27
CA ILE A 45 5.73 1.54 -37.95
C ILE A 45 4.30 2.07 -38.12
N LYS A 46 3.46 1.29 -38.79
CA LYS A 46 2.00 1.51 -38.95
C LYS A 46 1.18 0.65 -38.01
N SER A 47 1.58 -0.60 -37.83
CA SER A 47 0.98 -1.54 -36.89
C SER A 47 2.03 -2.54 -36.41
N VAL A 48 1.90 -2.99 -35.17
CA VAL A 48 2.82 -3.92 -34.53
C VAL A 48 2.12 -5.26 -34.37
N GLY A 49 2.52 -6.25 -35.17
CA GLY A 49 2.09 -7.62 -34.98
C GLY A 49 3.00 -8.39 -34.03
N ALA A 50 2.72 -9.68 -33.83
CA ALA A 50 3.49 -10.48 -32.90
C ALA A 50 4.96 -10.52 -33.33
N GLN A 51 5.28 -11.06 -34.52
CA GLN A 51 6.65 -11.12 -35.05
C GLN A 51 6.97 -10.08 -36.13
N LEU A 52 6.00 -9.79 -37.01
CA LEU A 52 6.14 -8.80 -38.08
C LEU A 52 5.41 -7.52 -37.69
N SER A 53 6.01 -6.38 -37.99
CA SER A 53 5.33 -5.09 -37.90
C SER A 53 5.21 -4.49 -39.29
N ARG A 54 4.01 -4.02 -39.63
CA ARG A 54 3.77 -3.28 -40.86
C ARG A 54 4.46 -1.93 -40.77
N ILE A 55 5.19 -1.59 -41.81
CA ILE A 55 5.94 -0.32 -41.90
C ILE A 55 5.54 0.44 -43.16
N GLU A 56 5.55 1.75 -43.04
CA GLU A 56 5.50 2.70 -44.16
C GLU A 56 6.92 3.17 -44.43
N VAL A 57 7.41 2.99 -45.64
CA VAL A 57 8.74 3.42 -46.04
C VAL A 57 8.65 4.83 -46.61
N ASP A 58 9.48 5.74 -46.09
CA ASP A 58 9.61 7.10 -46.61
C ASP A 58 10.59 7.09 -47.80
N GLY A 59 10.05 7.38 -48.99
CA GLY A 59 10.81 7.50 -50.24
C GLY A 59 10.92 6.22 -51.06
N ASP A 60 11.53 6.33 -52.24
CA ASP A 60 11.75 5.21 -53.16
C ASP A 60 13.04 4.45 -52.83
N ILE A 61 12.95 3.48 -51.92
CA ILE A 61 14.10 2.70 -51.43
C ILE A 61 14.73 1.76 -52.48
N GLY A 62 14.20 1.65 -53.70
CA GLY A 62 14.86 0.85 -54.74
C GLY A 62 14.46 1.05 -56.21
N GLY A 63 13.63 2.03 -56.54
CA GLY A 63 13.34 2.53 -57.88
C GLY A 63 13.40 1.53 -59.03
N VAL A 64 14.05 1.93 -60.13
CA VAL A 64 14.20 1.14 -61.37
C VAL A 64 14.83 -0.25 -61.11
N MET A 65 15.66 -0.39 -60.07
CA MET A 65 16.32 -1.65 -59.73
C MET A 65 15.34 -2.69 -59.18
N ASN A 66 14.37 -2.27 -58.34
CA ASN A 66 13.29 -3.14 -57.86
C ASN A 66 12.35 -3.56 -59.00
N PHE A 67 12.15 -2.71 -60.01
CA PHE A 67 11.38 -3.04 -61.21
C PHE A 67 12.04 -4.17 -62.01
N PHE A 68 13.35 -4.08 -62.29
CA PHE A 68 14.07 -5.16 -62.98
C PHE A 68 14.19 -6.44 -62.16
N LYS A 69 14.37 -6.36 -60.83
CA LYS A 69 14.36 -7.53 -59.94
C LYS A 69 12.99 -8.22 -59.88
N SER A 70 11.90 -7.45 -59.92
CA SER A 70 10.54 -8.02 -59.98
C SER A 70 10.25 -8.78 -61.28
N LEU A 71 10.90 -8.40 -62.39
CA LEU A 71 10.83 -9.11 -63.67
C LEU A 71 11.65 -10.42 -63.68
N ALA A 72 12.61 -10.55 -62.75
CA ALA A 72 13.46 -11.73 -62.58
C ALA A 72 13.04 -12.63 -61.40
N SER A 73 11.90 -12.36 -60.75
CA SER A 73 11.42 -13.07 -59.56
C SER A 73 12.37 -13.00 -58.35
N GLU A 74 13.31 -12.05 -58.32
CA GLU A 74 14.20 -11.85 -57.18
C GLU A 74 13.60 -10.83 -56.21
N GLU A 75 13.35 -11.23 -54.96
CA GLU A 75 12.91 -10.29 -53.93
C GLU A 75 14.10 -9.43 -53.43
N PRO A 76 13.98 -8.09 -53.44
CA PRO A 76 15.03 -7.23 -52.91
C PRO A 76 15.10 -7.35 -51.37
N ALA A 77 16.24 -7.80 -50.87
CA ALA A 77 16.50 -7.93 -49.43
C ALA A 77 16.99 -6.60 -48.83
N TYR A 78 16.19 -6.03 -47.92
CA TYR A 78 16.56 -4.84 -47.13
C TYR A 78 16.70 -5.18 -45.64
N ARG A 79 17.61 -4.51 -44.95
CA ARG A 79 17.73 -4.55 -43.48
C ARG A 79 17.19 -3.25 -42.88
N ALA A 80 16.52 -3.34 -41.75
CA ALA A 80 16.07 -2.17 -41.00
C ALA A 80 16.86 -2.09 -39.69
N ALA A 81 17.34 -0.91 -39.31
CA ALA A 81 17.92 -0.66 -38.00
C ALA A 81 17.02 0.34 -37.25
N ILE A 82 16.66 0.01 -36.01
CA ILE A 82 15.83 0.87 -35.17
C ILE A 82 16.67 2.08 -34.73
N ARG A 83 16.13 3.30 -34.85
CA ARG A 83 16.85 4.54 -34.48
C ARG A 83 16.91 4.81 -32.98
N HIS A 84 15.91 4.35 -32.23
CA HIS A 84 15.80 4.54 -30.79
C HIS A 84 15.22 3.28 -30.15
N LEU A 85 15.79 2.83 -29.02
CA LEU A 85 15.29 1.64 -28.34
C LEU A 85 13.81 1.85 -27.96
N PRO A 86 12.90 0.93 -28.34
CA PRO A 86 11.46 1.12 -28.16
C PRO A 86 11.03 1.11 -26.69
N THR A 87 11.79 0.40 -25.84
CA THR A 87 11.57 0.28 -24.40
C THR A 87 12.85 0.71 -23.69
N PRO A 88 12.81 1.69 -22.77
CA PRO A 88 13.99 2.13 -22.03
C PRO A 88 14.67 0.95 -21.32
N PRO A 89 16.02 0.93 -21.22
CA PRO A 89 16.70 -0.03 -20.36
C PRO A 89 16.29 0.20 -18.91
N GLU A 90 16.25 -0.88 -18.13
CA GLU A 90 16.06 -0.78 -16.69
C GLU A 90 17.32 -0.27 -16.00
N LEU A 91 17.16 0.43 -14.89
CA LEU A 91 18.28 0.99 -14.14
C LEU A 91 18.78 -0.02 -13.10
N ALA A 92 20.06 -0.36 -13.17
CA ALA A 92 20.77 -1.15 -12.18
C ALA A 92 21.75 -0.30 -11.38
N LEU A 93 21.70 -0.42 -10.06
CA LEU A 93 22.65 0.20 -9.14
C LEU A 93 23.85 -0.72 -8.91
N LEU A 94 25.08 -0.19 -8.98
CA LEU A 94 26.30 -0.90 -8.61
C LEU A 94 26.79 -0.43 -7.24
N THR A 95 27.00 -1.36 -6.30
CA THR A 95 27.50 -1.10 -4.94
C THR A 95 28.63 -2.05 -4.58
N GLY A 96 29.46 -1.70 -3.58
CA GLY A 96 30.61 -2.53 -3.13
C GLY A 96 31.99 -2.00 -3.58
N ASP A 97 32.91 -2.90 -3.93
CA ASP A 97 34.32 -2.59 -4.22
C ASP A 97 34.48 -1.68 -5.44
N ALA A 98 35.12 -0.52 -5.23
CA ALA A 98 35.26 0.51 -6.26
C ALA A 98 36.11 0.07 -7.45
N GLY A 99 37.11 -0.81 -7.26
CA GLY A 99 37.98 -1.29 -8.32
C GLY A 99 37.24 -2.21 -9.30
N LEU A 100 36.47 -3.15 -8.76
CA LEU A 100 35.65 -4.07 -9.55
C LEU A 100 34.50 -3.33 -10.26
N ILE A 101 33.85 -2.38 -9.59
CA ILE A 101 32.80 -1.54 -10.21
C ILE A 101 33.35 -0.76 -11.41
N ASN A 102 34.54 -0.18 -11.28
CA ASN A 102 35.18 0.54 -12.39
C ASN A 102 35.50 -0.39 -13.56
N THR A 103 35.90 -1.64 -13.27
CA THR A 103 36.14 -2.65 -14.31
C THR A 103 34.86 -2.98 -15.07
N ILE A 104 33.74 -3.18 -14.37
CA ILE A 104 32.42 -3.43 -14.97
C ILE A 104 31.95 -2.25 -15.84
N ARG A 105 32.17 -1.01 -15.38
CA ARG A 105 31.74 0.19 -16.10
C ARG A 105 32.59 0.48 -17.35
N ALA A 106 33.87 0.13 -17.33
CA ALA A 106 34.82 0.45 -18.40
C ALA A 106 34.74 -0.52 -19.60
N ASP A 107 34.22 -1.73 -19.40
CA ASP A 107 34.16 -2.75 -20.45
C ASP A 107 32.81 -2.71 -21.19
N GLU A 108 32.79 -2.01 -22.34
CA GLU A 108 31.60 -1.93 -23.19
C GLU A 108 31.20 -3.27 -23.82
N LYS A 109 32.08 -4.28 -23.86
CA LYS A 109 31.80 -5.57 -24.50
C LYS A 109 30.92 -6.48 -23.65
N ILE A 110 30.96 -6.30 -22.34
CA ILE A 110 30.18 -7.09 -21.38
C ILE A 110 28.90 -6.37 -20.94
N LYS A 111 28.59 -5.21 -21.53
CA LYS A 111 27.43 -4.43 -21.14
C LYS A 111 26.12 -5.22 -21.44
N PRO A 112 25.24 -5.42 -20.45
CA PRO A 112 23.93 -6.03 -20.64
C PRO A 112 23.08 -5.22 -21.62
N ARG A 113 22.28 -5.91 -22.45
CA ARG A 113 21.47 -5.30 -23.51
C ARG A 113 20.36 -4.42 -22.97
N ASN A 114 19.75 -4.84 -21.86
CA ASN A 114 18.51 -4.27 -21.34
C ASN A 114 18.71 -3.39 -20.10
N ILE A 115 19.96 -3.11 -19.73
CA ILE A 115 20.31 -2.42 -18.48
C ILE A 115 21.15 -1.16 -18.74
N ALA A 116 20.87 -0.13 -17.97
CA ALA A 116 21.71 1.05 -17.82
C ALA A 116 22.12 1.21 -16.34
N TRP A 117 23.32 1.73 -16.10
CA TRP A 117 23.81 1.96 -14.74
C TRP A 117 23.19 3.23 -14.16
N ALA A 118 22.56 3.11 -13.00
CA ALA A 118 21.91 4.21 -12.29
C ALA A 118 22.91 5.28 -11.84
N GLN A 119 22.52 6.55 -11.97
CA GLN A 119 23.20 7.70 -11.41
C GLN A 119 22.73 7.99 -9.98
N PRO A 120 23.52 8.75 -9.18
CA PRO A 120 23.10 9.13 -7.83
C PRO A 120 21.73 9.82 -7.81
N GLY A 121 20.81 9.30 -7.00
CA GLY A 121 19.43 9.81 -6.87
C GLY A 121 18.42 9.18 -7.83
N GLU A 122 18.84 8.37 -8.79
CA GLU A 122 17.91 7.61 -9.65
C GLU A 122 17.40 6.35 -8.96
N LYS A 123 16.12 6.03 -9.16
CA LYS A 123 15.49 4.82 -8.62
C LYS A 123 15.82 3.61 -9.50
N ALA A 124 16.69 2.73 -9.01
CA ALA A 124 17.03 1.48 -9.66
C ALA A 124 15.99 0.38 -9.36
N THR A 125 15.85 -0.58 -10.28
CA THR A 125 15.01 -1.78 -10.13
C THR A 125 15.81 -3.05 -9.81
N ILE A 126 17.14 -2.95 -9.92
CA ILE A 126 18.10 -4.01 -9.62
C ILE A 126 19.29 -3.38 -8.87
N GLU A 127 19.82 -4.08 -7.87
CA GLU A 127 21.12 -3.77 -7.28
C GLU A 127 22.10 -4.91 -7.57
N VAL A 128 23.31 -4.56 -7.99
CA VAL A 128 24.43 -5.49 -8.16
C VAL A 128 25.52 -5.10 -7.17
N LYS A 129 25.59 -5.85 -6.07
CA LYS A 129 26.61 -5.67 -5.04
C LYS A 129 27.83 -6.52 -5.39
N VAL A 130 28.97 -5.85 -5.60
CA VAL A 130 30.20 -6.45 -6.10
C VAL A 130 31.26 -6.42 -5.02
N GLU A 131 31.70 -7.58 -4.55
CA GLU A 131 32.77 -7.71 -3.55
C GLU A 131 33.82 -8.71 -4.05
N PRO A 132 35.07 -8.67 -3.54
CA PRO A 132 36.09 -9.64 -3.92
C PRO A 132 35.65 -11.10 -3.69
N SER A 133 34.88 -11.36 -2.63
CA SER A 133 34.39 -12.69 -2.27
C SER A 133 33.20 -13.18 -3.08
N GLY A 134 32.58 -12.35 -3.94
CA GLY A 134 31.39 -12.72 -4.70
C GLY A 134 30.54 -11.53 -5.12
N ILE A 135 29.62 -11.78 -6.05
CA ILE A 135 28.68 -10.79 -6.58
C ILE A 135 27.27 -11.22 -6.19
N ILE A 136 26.46 -10.28 -5.70
CA ILE A 136 25.06 -10.49 -5.33
C ILE A 136 24.20 -9.59 -6.22
N VAL A 137 23.25 -10.18 -6.93
CA VAL A 137 22.22 -9.47 -7.70
C VAL A 137 20.91 -9.49 -6.91
N MET A 138 20.41 -8.33 -6.55
CA MET A 138 19.13 -8.12 -5.89
C MET A 138 18.10 -7.62 -6.90
N ASP A 139 16.99 -8.32 -7.02
CA ASP A 139 15.78 -7.82 -7.65
C ASP A 139 15.05 -6.92 -6.64
N LEU A 140 15.12 -5.59 -6.82
CA LEU A 140 14.52 -4.62 -5.90
C LEU A 140 13.00 -4.50 -6.04
N LEU A 141 12.42 -4.98 -7.15
CA LEU A 141 10.96 -4.97 -7.35
C LEU A 141 10.31 -6.15 -6.63
N LYS A 142 11.00 -7.29 -6.57
CA LYS A 142 10.60 -8.49 -5.81
C LYS A 142 11.24 -8.56 -4.41
N MET A 143 12.13 -7.63 -4.08
CA MET A 143 12.88 -7.59 -2.81
C MET A 143 13.61 -8.91 -2.49
N GLN A 144 14.24 -9.53 -3.50
CA GLN A 144 14.89 -10.84 -3.35
C GLN A 144 16.30 -10.89 -3.97
N LYS A 145 17.14 -11.79 -3.46
CA LYS A 145 18.40 -12.17 -4.13
C LYS A 145 18.07 -12.98 -5.38
N ALA A 146 18.28 -12.40 -6.55
CA ALA A 146 18.08 -13.09 -7.82
C ALA A 146 19.23 -14.05 -8.11
N PHE A 147 20.47 -13.65 -7.84
CA PHE A 147 21.65 -14.42 -8.24
C PHE A 147 22.85 -14.13 -7.33
N VAL A 148 23.68 -15.14 -7.08
CA VAL A 148 24.90 -15.02 -6.27
C VAL A 148 26.03 -15.83 -6.90
N THR A 149 27.23 -15.27 -6.93
CA THR A 149 28.46 -15.97 -7.36
C THR A 149 29.38 -16.25 -6.17
N ASP A 150 30.20 -17.29 -6.29
CA ASP A 150 31.24 -17.68 -5.31
C ASP A 150 32.59 -16.97 -5.54
N GLY A 151 32.60 -15.95 -6.38
CA GLY A 151 33.74 -15.08 -6.65
C GLY A 151 33.42 -13.94 -7.62
N SER A 152 34.41 -13.13 -7.94
CA SER A 152 34.28 -11.91 -8.78
C SER A 152 35.22 -11.91 -9.99
N THR A 153 35.60 -13.10 -10.48
CA THR A 153 36.44 -13.22 -11.68
C THR A 153 35.71 -12.70 -12.95
N PRO A 154 36.41 -12.43 -14.06
CA PRO A 154 35.78 -12.00 -15.31
C PRO A 154 34.67 -12.93 -15.82
N ASP A 155 34.79 -14.24 -15.60
CA ASP A 155 33.74 -15.22 -15.96
C ASP A 155 32.48 -15.02 -15.10
N HIS A 156 32.64 -14.81 -13.79
CA HIS A 156 31.52 -14.49 -12.90
C HIS A 156 30.81 -13.20 -13.31
N ILE A 157 31.59 -12.16 -13.65
CA ILE A 157 31.02 -10.90 -14.13
C ILE A 157 30.22 -11.15 -15.40
N THR A 158 30.74 -11.92 -16.35
CA THR A 158 30.01 -12.27 -17.59
C THR A 158 28.70 -13.00 -17.31
N THR A 159 28.70 -13.96 -16.38
CA THR A 159 27.49 -14.66 -15.94
C THR A 159 26.48 -13.70 -15.29
N VAL A 160 26.96 -12.73 -14.50
CA VAL A 160 26.09 -11.69 -13.91
C VAL A 160 25.45 -10.84 -15.00
N MET A 161 26.18 -10.43 -16.04
CA MET A 161 25.62 -9.62 -17.13
C MET A 161 24.53 -10.36 -17.91
N ASP A 162 24.73 -11.66 -18.16
CA ASP A 162 23.70 -12.53 -18.75
C ASP A 162 22.47 -12.66 -17.82
N ALA A 163 22.70 -12.83 -16.51
CA ALA A 163 21.63 -12.89 -15.53
C ALA A 163 20.79 -11.61 -15.48
N LEU A 164 21.43 -10.44 -15.62
CA LEU A 164 20.74 -9.15 -15.66
C LEU A 164 19.80 -9.04 -16.87
N ASP A 165 20.26 -9.45 -18.06
CA ASP A 165 19.40 -9.46 -19.25
C ASP A 165 18.21 -10.41 -19.08
N LYS A 166 18.46 -11.61 -18.55
CA LYS A 166 17.42 -12.62 -18.27
C LYS A 166 16.35 -12.15 -17.29
N ILE A 167 16.73 -11.40 -16.26
CA ILE A 167 15.78 -10.81 -15.29
C ILE A 167 14.85 -9.83 -16.01
N VAL A 168 15.39 -8.95 -16.85
CA VAL A 168 14.58 -7.96 -17.58
C VAL A 168 13.71 -8.62 -18.65
N ASP A 169 14.24 -9.59 -19.39
CA ASP A 169 13.49 -10.34 -20.40
C ASP A 169 12.33 -11.11 -19.76
N TRP A 170 12.54 -11.72 -18.59
CA TRP A 170 11.49 -12.38 -17.80
C TRP A 170 10.37 -11.42 -17.41
N ARG A 171 10.71 -10.23 -16.87
CA ARG A 171 9.71 -9.22 -16.47
C ARG A 171 8.91 -8.72 -17.67
N ARG A 172 9.61 -8.35 -18.74
CA ARG A 172 8.99 -7.89 -19.99
C ARG A 172 8.09 -8.98 -20.60
N PHE A 173 8.49 -10.24 -20.51
CA PHE A 173 7.68 -11.34 -21.00
C PHE A 173 6.39 -11.49 -20.19
N ILE A 174 6.40 -11.30 -18.87
CA ILE A 174 5.18 -11.29 -18.05
C ILE A 174 4.27 -10.11 -18.40
N GLU A 175 4.85 -8.95 -18.69
CA GLU A 175 4.09 -7.75 -19.09
C GLU A 175 3.59 -7.77 -20.54
N LEU A 176 4.12 -8.66 -21.38
CA LEU A 176 3.78 -8.74 -22.80
C LEU A 176 2.27 -8.90 -23.01
N GLU A 177 1.63 -7.89 -23.58
CA GLU A 177 0.20 -7.87 -23.83
C GLU A 177 -0.13 -7.22 -25.18
N ASN A 178 -1.20 -7.69 -25.82
CA ASN A 178 -1.71 -7.03 -27.02
C ASN A 178 -2.67 -5.90 -26.63
N LYS A 179 -2.20 -4.66 -26.64
CA LYS A 179 -3.03 -3.47 -26.35
C LYS A 179 -3.88 -3.05 -27.54
N ASN A 180 -3.71 -3.67 -28.70
CA ASN A 180 -4.47 -3.32 -29.88
C ASN A 180 -5.93 -3.75 -29.74
N ARG A 181 -6.80 -2.79 -29.43
CA ARG A 181 -8.25 -2.99 -29.27
C ARG A 181 -8.97 -3.46 -30.53
N SER A 182 -8.30 -3.46 -31.69
CA SER A 182 -8.86 -4.04 -32.92
C SER A 182 -8.69 -5.55 -33.01
N SER A 183 -7.78 -6.16 -32.23
CA SER A 183 -7.64 -7.62 -32.16
C SER A 183 -8.89 -8.21 -31.52
N ARG A 184 -9.41 -9.28 -32.12
CA ARG A 184 -10.58 -10.03 -31.63
C ARG A 184 -10.22 -11.42 -31.14
N VAL A 185 -8.94 -11.80 -31.18
CA VAL A 185 -8.48 -13.15 -30.84
C VAL A 185 -8.85 -13.55 -29.41
N SER A 186 -8.82 -12.62 -28.46
CA SER A 186 -9.25 -12.87 -27.07
C SER A 186 -10.71 -13.32 -26.94
N ASP A 187 -11.57 -12.90 -27.89
CA ASP A 187 -12.99 -13.23 -27.89
C ASP A 187 -13.25 -14.64 -28.46
N MET A 188 -12.22 -15.28 -29.05
CA MET A 188 -12.34 -16.55 -29.79
C MET A 188 -12.14 -17.80 -28.92
N PHE A 189 -11.67 -17.64 -27.68
CA PHE A 189 -11.40 -18.76 -26.78
C PHE A 189 -11.62 -18.39 -25.31
N ARG A 190 -11.82 -19.38 -24.45
CA ARG A 190 -11.78 -19.23 -22.99
C ARG A 190 -10.64 -20.07 -22.42
N TYR A 191 -9.78 -19.43 -21.61
CA TYR A 191 -8.68 -20.11 -20.93
C TYR A 191 -9.07 -20.46 -19.48
N GLU A 192 -8.81 -21.70 -19.10
CA GLU A 192 -8.99 -22.21 -17.73
C GLU A 192 -7.72 -22.94 -17.28
N LEU A 193 -7.32 -22.73 -16.03
CA LEU A 193 -6.30 -23.52 -15.35
C LEU A 193 -6.99 -24.51 -14.41
N HIS A 194 -6.93 -25.81 -14.71
CA HIS A 194 -7.49 -26.85 -13.83
C HIS A 194 -6.43 -27.28 -12.82
N GLU A 195 -6.70 -27.06 -11.53
CA GLU A 195 -5.94 -27.57 -10.38
C GLU A 195 -6.50 -28.93 -9.96
N ILE A 196 -5.64 -29.92 -9.84
CA ILE A 196 -5.98 -31.30 -9.50
C ILE A 196 -5.35 -31.64 -8.16
N ASN A 197 -6.16 -31.93 -7.15
CA ASN A 197 -5.68 -32.29 -5.82
C ASN A 197 -5.35 -33.80 -5.71
N GLU A 198 -4.93 -34.24 -4.52
CA GLU A 198 -4.55 -35.64 -4.25
C GLU A 198 -5.68 -36.65 -4.52
N GLU A 199 -6.93 -36.24 -4.28
CA GLU A 199 -8.12 -37.06 -4.49
C GLU A 199 -8.56 -37.11 -5.97
N GLY A 200 -7.88 -36.36 -6.85
CA GLY A 200 -8.23 -36.23 -8.27
C GLY A 200 -9.40 -35.28 -8.55
N SER A 201 -9.88 -34.54 -7.55
CA SER A 201 -10.89 -33.49 -7.76
C SER A 201 -10.29 -32.32 -8.52
N ILE A 202 -11.10 -31.70 -9.37
CA ILE A 202 -10.68 -30.62 -10.27
C ILE A 202 -11.29 -29.31 -9.82
N LYS A 203 -10.44 -28.35 -9.43
CA LYS A 203 -10.81 -26.95 -9.24
C LYS A 203 -10.42 -26.14 -10.48
N LYS A 204 -11.31 -25.29 -10.98
CA LYS A 204 -11.08 -24.51 -12.21
C LYS A 204 -10.82 -23.04 -11.88
N HIS A 205 -9.74 -22.51 -12.43
CA HIS A 205 -9.34 -21.12 -12.22
C HIS A 205 -9.34 -20.34 -13.53
N ASN A 206 -9.87 -19.12 -13.50
CA ASN A 206 -9.83 -18.16 -14.59
C ASN A 206 -9.47 -16.74 -14.11
N ALA A 207 -9.25 -16.56 -12.80
CA ALA A 207 -8.79 -15.31 -12.22
C ALA A 207 -7.32 -15.04 -12.60
N PRO A 208 -6.92 -13.78 -12.79
CA PRO A 208 -5.54 -13.44 -13.17
C PRO A 208 -4.51 -13.74 -12.07
N ASN A 209 -4.95 -13.89 -10.81
CA ASN A 209 -4.10 -14.24 -9.68
C ASN A 209 -4.78 -15.35 -8.89
N VAL A 210 -4.05 -16.44 -8.64
CA VAL A 210 -4.53 -17.63 -7.92
C VAL A 210 -3.52 -17.96 -6.83
N ARG A 211 -3.99 -18.08 -5.58
CA ARG A 211 -3.17 -18.59 -4.46
C ARG A 211 -3.59 -20.02 -4.15
N ILE A 212 -2.62 -20.92 -4.08
CA ILE A 212 -2.83 -22.34 -3.83
C ILE A 212 -1.99 -22.75 -2.64
N PHE A 213 -2.60 -23.46 -1.70
CA PHE A 213 -1.95 -23.92 -0.48
C PHE A 213 -1.73 -25.43 -0.56
N ALA A 214 -0.51 -25.87 -0.26
CA ALA A 214 -0.17 -27.28 -0.29
C ALA A 214 0.90 -27.60 0.77
N THR A 215 0.91 -28.83 1.25
CA THR A 215 1.97 -29.32 2.14
C THR A 215 3.24 -29.62 1.35
N SER A 216 4.39 -29.61 2.03
CA SER A 216 5.68 -30.06 1.51
C SER A 216 5.61 -31.47 0.93
N GLU A 217 4.84 -32.36 1.57
CA GLU A 217 4.64 -33.74 1.10
C GLU A 217 3.85 -33.77 -0.22
N SER A 218 2.72 -33.07 -0.29
CA SER A 218 1.92 -32.95 -1.52
C SER A 218 2.75 -32.38 -2.66
N MET A 219 3.51 -31.31 -2.41
CA MET A 219 4.35 -30.67 -3.43
C MET A 219 5.51 -31.56 -3.90
N ALA A 220 6.13 -32.33 -2.99
CA ALA A 220 7.15 -33.32 -3.36
C ALA A 220 6.57 -34.40 -4.30
N ASN A 221 5.29 -34.74 -4.12
CA ASN A 221 4.53 -35.64 -4.98
C ASN A 221 3.98 -34.95 -6.26
N ARG A 222 4.34 -33.68 -6.50
CA ARG A 222 3.88 -32.85 -7.64
C ARG A 222 2.37 -32.58 -7.61
N ILE A 223 1.84 -32.37 -6.42
CA ILE A 223 0.43 -32.08 -6.16
C ILE A 223 0.32 -30.71 -5.43
N PRO A 224 -0.59 -29.81 -5.85
CA PRO A 224 -1.54 -30.00 -6.93
C PRO A 224 -0.90 -30.03 -8.31
N ALA A 225 -1.49 -30.85 -9.18
CA ALA A 225 -1.09 -30.97 -10.56
C ALA A 225 -2.00 -30.10 -11.44
N PHE A 226 -1.45 -29.49 -12.47
CA PHE A 226 -2.16 -28.55 -13.31
C PHE A 226 -2.47 -29.13 -14.68
N ARG A 227 -3.70 -28.91 -15.16
CA ARG A 227 -4.13 -29.14 -16.54
C ARG A 227 -4.66 -27.82 -17.13
N PRO A 228 -3.81 -27.05 -17.82
CA PRO A 228 -4.24 -25.84 -18.52
C PRO A 228 -5.03 -26.21 -19.78
N VAL A 229 -6.16 -25.54 -20.01
CA VAL A 229 -7.13 -25.90 -21.05
C VAL A 229 -7.69 -24.65 -21.72
N VAL A 230 -7.87 -24.71 -23.03
CA VAL A 230 -8.65 -23.72 -23.78
C VAL A 230 -9.94 -24.33 -24.32
N HIS A 231 -11.00 -23.54 -24.30
CA HIS A 231 -12.29 -23.86 -24.92
C HIS A 231 -12.48 -22.98 -26.14
N VAL A 232 -12.77 -23.58 -27.29
CA VAL A 232 -13.00 -22.88 -28.56
C VAL A 232 -14.39 -23.23 -29.07
N SER A 233 -15.16 -22.20 -29.46
CA SER A 233 -16.54 -22.37 -29.90
C SER A 233 -16.81 -21.62 -31.21
N ASN A 234 -17.28 -22.35 -32.22
CA ASN A 234 -17.76 -21.84 -33.51
C ASN A 234 -16.72 -21.05 -34.33
N ILE A 235 -15.43 -21.26 -34.11
CA ILE A 235 -14.34 -20.59 -34.84
C ILE A 235 -14.08 -21.28 -36.18
N GLN A 236 -13.98 -20.49 -37.25
CA GLN A 236 -13.79 -21.00 -38.63
C GLN A 236 -12.37 -20.81 -39.17
N GLN A 237 -11.46 -20.29 -38.36
CA GLN A 237 -10.05 -20.10 -38.70
C GLN A 237 -9.15 -20.91 -37.75
N PRO A 238 -7.93 -21.28 -38.17
CA PRO A 238 -6.99 -21.92 -37.27
C PRO A 238 -6.57 -20.97 -36.14
N LEU A 239 -6.35 -21.53 -34.95
CA LEU A 239 -5.76 -20.82 -33.81
C LEU A 239 -4.54 -21.61 -33.31
N TYR A 240 -3.47 -20.89 -33.01
CA TYR A 240 -2.21 -21.44 -32.52
C TYR A 240 -2.02 -20.97 -31.07
N PHE A 241 -1.89 -21.93 -30.16
CA PHE A 241 -1.77 -21.73 -28.73
C PHE A 241 -0.38 -22.11 -28.25
N TYR A 242 0.23 -21.22 -27.47
CA TYR A 242 1.54 -21.42 -26.86
C TYR A 242 1.42 -21.08 -25.38
N LEU A 243 1.48 -22.11 -24.54
CA LEU A 243 1.43 -21.92 -23.09
C LEU A 243 2.84 -21.96 -22.51
N PHE A 244 3.27 -20.81 -22.01
CA PHE A 244 4.53 -20.64 -21.32
C PHE A 244 4.34 -20.81 -19.82
N PHE A 245 5.22 -21.60 -19.22
CA PHE A 245 5.43 -21.63 -17.78
C PHE A 245 6.64 -20.75 -17.47
N VAL A 246 6.37 -19.61 -16.85
CA VAL A 246 7.35 -18.58 -16.51
C VAL A 246 7.57 -18.66 -15.01
N ALA A 247 8.68 -19.27 -14.61
CA ALA A 247 8.89 -19.71 -13.24
C ALA A 247 9.55 -18.63 -12.37
N PHE A 248 9.43 -18.77 -11.05
CA PHE A 248 10.01 -17.85 -10.06
C PHE A 248 11.54 -17.72 -10.13
N ASP A 249 12.22 -18.71 -10.70
CA ASP A 249 13.68 -18.79 -10.89
C ASP A 249 14.19 -18.11 -12.17
N TYR A 250 13.34 -17.29 -12.80
CA TYR A 250 13.57 -16.61 -14.07
C TYR A 250 13.65 -17.50 -15.31
N SER A 251 13.31 -18.79 -15.21
CA SER A 251 13.18 -19.63 -16.40
C SER A 251 11.86 -19.40 -17.13
N ILE A 252 11.89 -19.55 -18.46
CA ILE A 252 10.72 -19.52 -19.34
C ILE A 252 10.73 -20.80 -20.17
N SER A 253 9.67 -21.58 -20.07
CA SER A 253 9.53 -22.84 -20.81
C SER A 253 8.17 -22.92 -21.49
N CYS A 254 8.04 -23.70 -22.56
CA CYS A 254 6.77 -23.98 -23.23
C CYS A 254 6.53 -25.50 -23.30
N PRO A 255 6.10 -26.16 -22.21
CA PRO A 255 6.06 -27.62 -22.14
C PRO A 255 5.14 -28.29 -23.17
N GLY A 256 4.09 -27.59 -23.59
CA GLY A 256 3.17 -28.04 -24.64
C GLY A 256 3.72 -27.87 -26.06
N GLY A 257 4.71 -27.00 -26.24
CA GLY A 257 5.09 -26.48 -27.55
C GLY A 257 3.91 -25.78 -28.22
N GLU A 258 3.86 -25.89 -29.54
CA GLU A 258 2.74 -25.42 -30.35
C GLU A 258 1.55 -26.38 -30.29
N ILE A 259 0.39 -25.84 -29.93
CA ILE A 259 -0.90 -26.54 -30.02
C ILE A 259 -1.79 -25.81 -31.02
N VAL A 260 -2.36 -26.53 -31.98
CA VAL A 260 -3.14 -25.91 -33.07
C VAL A 260 -4.57 -26.42 -33.05
N TYR A 261 -5.53 -25.49 -33.02
CA TYR A 261 -6.92 -25.77 -33.37
C TYR A 261 -7.09 -25.63 -34.88
N ARG A 262 -7.53 -26.69 -35.56
CA ARG A 262 -7.94 -26.61 -36.97
C ARG A 262 -9.43 -26.91 -37.09
N PRO A 263 -10.25 -25.98 -37.60
CA PRO A 263 -11.69 -26.20 -37.75
C PRO A 263 -12.05 -27.45 -38.56
N SER A 264 -11.18 -27.92 -39.45
CA SER A 264 -11.36 -29.14 -40.24
C SER A 264 -11.20 -30.44 -39.44
N GLU A 265 -10.57 -30.39 -38.26
CA GLU A 265 -10.30 -31.56 -37.42
C GLU A 265 -11.44 -31.85 -36.42
N HIS A 266 -12.50 -31.01 -36.37
CA HIS A 266 -13.59 -31.11 -35.41
C HIS A 266 -14.96 -31.13 -36.11
N GLU A 267 -15.71 -32.23 -35.94
CA GLU A 267 -17.08 -32.38 -36.47
C GLU A 267 -18.09 -31.49 -35.72
N ASP A 268 -18.01 -31.46 -34.38
CA ASP A 268 -18.76 -30.55 -33.52
C ASP A 268 -17.85 -29.40 -33.06
N LYS A 269 -18.21 -28.18 -33.47
CA LYS A 269 -17.48 -26.94 -33.15
C LYS A 269 -18.14 -26.14 -32.03
N SER A 270 -19.21 -26.64 -31.42
CA SER A 270 -19.97 -25.89 -30.42
C SER A 270 -19.18 -25.65 -29.14
N ASN A 271 -18.35 -26.62 -28.72
CA ASN A 271 -17.47 -26.51 -27.57
C ASN A 271 -16.30 -27.50 -27.67
N VAL A 272 -15.17 -27.04 -28.21
CA VAL A 272 -13.95 -27.85 -28.34
C VAL A 272 -13.02 -27.55 -27.17
N GLU A 273 -12.82 -28.54 -26.29
CA GLU A 273 -11.87 -28.48 -25.19
C GLU A 273 -10.49 -28.99 -25.64
N ILE A 274 -9.44 -28.17 -25.49
CA ILE A 274 -8.08 -28.50 -25.92
C ILE A 274 -7.13 -28.37 -24.72
N PRO A 275 -6.52 -29.47 -24.23
CA PRO A 275 -5.47 -29.39 -23.22
C PRO A 275 -4.19 -28.83 -23.83
N LEU A 276 -3.58 -27.85 -23.15
CA LEU A 276 -2.37 -27.19 -23.62
C LEU A 276 -1.09 -27.97 -23.26
N TRP A 277 -1.18 -28.92 -22.34
CA TRP A 277 -0.09 -29.83 -21.96
C TRP A 277 -0.47 -31.29 -22.20
N LYS A 278 0.53 -32.10 -22.57
CA LYS A 278 0.36 -33.56 -22.81
C LYS A 278 0.16 -34.37 -21.53
N LYS A 279 0.61 -33.85 -20.39
CA LYS A 279 0.49 -34.45 -19.07
C LYS A 279 0.25 -33.36 -18.04
N THR A 280 -0.33 -33.73 -16.90
CA THR A 280 -0.44 -32.84 -15.76
C THR A 280 0.94 -32.61 -15.15
N LEU A 281 1.23 -31.38 -14.76
CA LEU A 281 2.51 -31.01 -14.14
C LEU A 281 2.22 -30.28 -12.82
N GLY A 282 2.99 -30.59 -11.78
CA GLY A 282 2.96 -29.87 -10.51
C GLY A 282 4.30 -29.21 -10.21
N TRP A 283 4.27 -28.18 -9.37
CA TRP A 283 5.44 -27.46 -8.90
C TRP A 283 5.23 -27.01 -7.45
N GLY A 284 6.30 -26.57 -6.81
CA GLY A 284 6.26 -25.98 -5.48
C GLY A 284 7.34 -24.91 -5.34
N PRO A 285 7.27 -24.08 -4.29
CA PRO A 285 8.28 -23.08 -4.00
C PRO A 285 9.66 -23.70 -3.83
N ALA A 286 10.70 -22.88 -3.97
CA ALA A 286 12.05 -23.26 -3.57
C ALA A 286 12.03 -23.79 -2.13
N LYS A 287 12.96 -24.70 -1.82
CA LYS A 287 12.98 -25.42 -0.53
C LYS A 287 12.92 -24.48 0.68
N ASP A 288 13.61 -23.35 0.60
CA ASP A 288 13.74 -22.37 1.68
C ASP A 288 12.75 -21.21 1.56
N ASN A 289 11.92 -21.19 0.50
CA ASN A 289 10.89 -20.19 0.30
C ASN A 289 9.55 -20.70 0.85
N PRO A 290 8.82 -19.87 1.63
CA PRO A 290 7.49 -20.22 2.09
C PRO A 290 6.45 -20.13 0.97
N GLU A 291 6.64 -19.24 0.01
CA GLU A 291 5.83 -19.13 -1.20
C GLU A 291 6.67 -18.69 -2.39
N ASP A 292 6.22 -19.05 -3.59
CA ASP A 292 6.76 -18.54 -4.84
C ASP A 292 5.63 -18.37 -5.84
N THR A 293 5.81 -17.48 -6.82
CA THR A 293 4.82 -17.21 -7.87
C THR A 293 5.37 -17.60 -9.24
N CYS A 294 4.62 -18.42 -9.97
CA CYS A 294 4.87 -18.73 -11.39
C CYS A 294 3.71 -18.23 -12.24
N HIS A 295 3.99 -17.89 -13.51
CA HIS A 295 2.99 -17.39 -14.44
C HIS A 295 2.69 -18.44 -15.52
N PHE A 296 1.40 -18.68 -15.76
CA PHE A 296 0.90 -19.53 -16.84
C PHE A 296 0.45 -18.63 -17.99
N LYS A 297 1.41 -18.23 -18.81
CA LYS A 297 1.22 -17.23 -19.85
C LYS A 297 0.86 -17.86 -21.18
N LEU A 298 -0.37 -17.64 -21.63
CA LEU A 298 -0.90 -18.13 -22.89
C LEU A 298 -0.78 -17.06 -23.98
N LEU A 299 -0.04 -17.36 -25.05
CA LEU A 299 -0.10 -16.61 -26.30
C LEU A 299 -0.99 -17.34 -27.30
N VAL A 300 -1.91 -16.59 -27.93
CA VAL A 300 -2.79 -17.12 -28.98
C VAL A 300 -2.64 -16.27 -30.23
N THR A 301 -2.46 -16.92 -31.37
CA THR A 301 -2.20 -16.30 -32.66
C THR A 301 -3.04 -16.98 -33.75
N THR A 302 -3.28 -16.30 -34.86
CA THR A 302 -4.00 -16.88 -36.02
C THR A 302 -3.10 -17.62 -37.01
N GLU A 303 -1.79 -17.67 -36.73
CA GLU A 303 -0.75 -18.29 -37.54
C GLU A 303 0.49 -18.61 -36.70
N GLN A 304 1.47 -19.29 -37.28
CA GLN A 304 2.53 -19.96 -36.54
C GLN A 304 3.58 -19.02 -35.90
N LEU A 305 3.72 -19.03 -34.57
CA LEU A 305 4.71 -18.26 -33.81
C LEU A 305 6.01 -19.04 -33.56
N ASP A 306 7.15 -18.37 -33.75
CA ASP A 306 8.46 -18.81 -33.26
C ASP A 306 8.52 -18.60 -31.75
N HIS A 307 7.98 -19.57 -31.01
CA HIS A 307 7.94 -19.54 -29.55
C HIS A 307 9.31 -19.83 -28.91
N GLN A 308 10.31 -20.27 -29.67
CA GLN A 308 11.59 -20.68 -29.10
C GLN A 308 12.43 -19.53 -28.61
N GLN A 309 12.30 -18.35 -29.22
CA GLN A 309 13.02 -17.16 -28.81
C GLN A 309 12.67 -16.65 -27.40
N PHE A 310 11.58 -17.12 -26.81
CA PHE A 310 11.21 -16.82 -25.43
C PHE A 310 11.78 -17.83 -24.44
N LEU A 311 12.26 -18.98 -24.91
CA LEU A 311 12.78 -20.01 -24.03
C LEU A 311 14.05 -19.49 -23.37
N GLN A 312 14.06 -19.56 -22.05
CA GLN A 312 15.10 -18.98 -21.23
C GLN A 312 15.42 -19.94 -20.09
N SER A 313 16.70 -20.27 -19.92
CA SER A 313 17.16 -20.99 -18.74
C SER A 313 17.00 -20.11 -17.49
N GLY A 314 16.94 -20.74 -16.31
CA GLY A 314 17.09 -20.00 -15.06
C GLY A 314 18.49 -19.36 -14.93
N LEU A 315 18.70 -18.65 -13.82
CA LEU A 315 20.00 -18.03 -13.50
C LEU A 315 21.00 -19.09 -13.00
N GLY A 316 22.25 -19.11 -13.52
CA GLY A 316 23.32 -20.06 -13.14
C GLY A 316 23.54 -21.26 -14.08
N THR A 317 24.24 -22.32 -13.63
CA THR A 317 24.63 -23.52 -14.44
C THR A 317 23.51 -24.54 -14.65
N HIS A 318 22.25 -24.14 -14.50
CA HIS A 318 21.11 -25.00 -14.79
C HIS A 318 20.93 -25.19 -16.30
N ARG A 319 21.04 -26.45 -16.75
CA ARG A 319 20.97 -26.87 -18.15
C ARG A 319 19.61 -26.57 -18.78
N ASP A 320 19.67 -26.18 -20.06
CA ASP A 320 18.57 -26.21 -21.02
C ASP A 320 17.83 -27.55 -21.04
N ILE A 321 16.50 -27.48 -21.15
CA ILE A 321 15.61 -28.63 -21.29
C ILE A 321 15.02 -28.65 -22.70
N LEU A 322 15.89 -28.82 -23.70
CA LEU A 322 15.61 -29.22 -25.11
C LEU A 322 15.63 -28.08 -26.16
N GLY A 323 16.14 -28.44 -27.35
CA GLY A 323 16.65 -27.53 -28.39
C GLY A 323 15.81 -27.30 -29.65
N GLU A 324 16.49 -26.74 -30.66
CA GLU A 324 15.98 -25.86 -31.73
C GLU A 324 15.22 -26.53 -32.90
N PRO A 325 14.22 -25.82 -33.50
CA PRO A 325 14.20 -25.64 -34.95
C PRO A 325 13.81 -24.21 -35.44
N THR A 326 14.03 -24.01 -36.74
CA THR A 326 14.02 -22.76 -37.51
C THR A 326 12.66 -22.06 -37.74
N PRO A 327 12.67 -20.72 -37.99
CA PRO A 327 11.49 -19.84 -37.94
C PRO A 327 10.58 -19.82 -39.19
N GLU A 328 9.26 -19.60 -38.97
CA GLU A 328 8.25 -19.15 -39.95
C GLU A 328 7.41 -17.95 -39.41
N LYS A 329 6.64 -17.29 -40.31
CA LYS A 329 6.14 -15.88 -40.24
C LYS A 329 4.82 -15.70 -39.43
N VAL A 330 4.57 -14.47 -38.87
CA VAL A 330 3.31 -14.04 -38.17
C VAL A 330 2.88 -12.57 -38.41
N PHE A 331 1.57 -12.27 -38.50
CA PHE A 331 0.86 -10.96 -38.62
C PHE A 331 0.19 -10.45 -37.30
N ASP A 332 -0.68 -9.43 -37.44
CA ASP A 332 -1.08 -8.44 -36.42
C ASP A 332 -2.18 -8.88 -35.41
N ASP A 333 -2.78 -10.07 -35.55
CA ASP A 333 -3.95 -10.52 -34.77
C ASP A 333 -3.56 -11.61 -33.74
N TRP A 334 -3.38 -11.22 -32.49
CA TRP A 334 -2.95 -12.11 -31.40
C TRP A 334 -3.52 -11.69 -30.04
N ALA A 335 -3.45 -12.57 -29.04
CA ALA A 335 -3.84 -12.31 -27.66
C ALA A 335 -2.81 -12.88 -26.67
N ALA A 336 -2.71 -12.25 -25.50
CA ALA A 336 -1.93 -12.71 -24.36
C ALA A 336 -2.84 -12.78 -23.13
N ILE A 337 -2.90 -13.93 -22.48
CA ILE A 337 -3.61 -14.11 -21.19
C ILE A 337 -2.60 -14.65 -20.18
N ASP A 338 -2.62 -14.10 -18.98
CA ASP A 338 -1.76 -14.52 -17.88
C ASP A 338 -2.59 -14.94 -16.66
N ILE A 339 -2.19 -16.04 -16.04
CA ILE A 339 -2.67 -16.48 -14.73
C ILE A 339 -1.43 -16.65 -13.86
N ALA A 340 -1.23 -15.72 -12.92
CA ALA A 340 -0.21 -15.81 -11.90
C ALA A 340 -0.68 -16.77 -10.80
N VAL A 341 0.11 -17.81 -10.52
CA VAL A 341 -0.17 -18.81 -9.49
C VAL A 341 0.90 -18.69 -8.41
N THR A 342 0.49 -18.31 -7.22
CA THR A 342 1.35 -18.32 -6.02
C THR A 342 1.10 -19.62 -5.26
N MET A 343 2.13 -20.46 -5.18
CA MET A 343 2.09 -21.67 -4.36
C MET A 343 2.60 -21.33 -2.96
N VAL A 344 1.82 -21.65 -1.93
CA VAL A 344 2.13 -21.35 -0.53
C VAL A 344 2.31 -22.66 0.23
N ARG A 345 3.48 -22.82 0.86
CA ARG A 345 3.81 -23.98 1.70
C ARG A 345 3.04 -23.87 3.02
N GLN A 346 2.23 -24.88 3.30
CA GLN A 346 1.33 -24.91 4.44
C GLN A 346 1.55 -26.18 5.28
N ASP A 347 2.72 -26.29 5.88
CA ASP A 347 3.09 -27.44 6.72
C ASP A 347 2.63 -27.32 8.18
N ASN A 348 2.20 -26.13 8.58
CA ASN A 348 1.91 -25.83 9.97
C ASN A 348 0.41 -25.71 10.22
N THR A 349 -0.06 -26.47 11.20
CA THR A 349 -1.47 -26.49 11.62
C THR A 349 -1.55 -26.06 13.07
N LEU A 350 -2.32 -25.00 13.33
CA LEU A 350 -2.73 -24.61 14.67
C LEU A 350 -3.81 -25.57 15.16
N SER A 351 -3.62 -26.08 16.38
CA SER A 351 -4.57 -26.98 17.02
C SER A 351 -4.64 -26.75 18.53
N ALA A 352 -5.41 -27.59 19.22
CA ALA A 352 -5.53 -27.57 20.68
C ALA A 352 -4.23 -27.92 21.43
N SER A 353 -3.24 -28.50 20.75
CA SER A 353 -1.94 -28.83 21.34
C SER A 353 -0.79 -28.60 20.36
N GLY A 354 0.35 -28.17 20.90
CA GLY A 354 1.56 -27.89 20.11
C GLY A 354 1.58 -26.46 19.58
N ASP A 355 2.56 -25.68 20.03
CA ASP A 355 2.82 -24.35 19.50
C ASP A 355 3.35 -24.45 18.06
N VAL A 356 2.89 -23.55 17.19
CA VAL A 356 3.39 -23.43 15.82
C VAL A 356 4.54 -22.44 15.80
N THR A 357 5.69 -22.85 15.29
CA THR A 357 6.88 -22.01 15.21
C THR A 357 7.21 -21.71 13.75
N LEU A 358 7.37 -20.44 13.40
CA LEU A 358 7.62 -19.93 12.05
C LEU A 358 8.87 -19.05 12.03
N ALA A 359 9.35 -18.71 10.83
CA ALA A 359 10.48 -17.79 10.63
C ALA A 359 11.72 -18.15 11.46
N ASP A 360 12.13 -19.43 11.45
CA ASP A 360 13.27 -19.96 12.23
C ASP A 360 13.18 -19.66 13.75
N GLY A 361 11.94 -19.68 14.27
CA GLY A 361 11.67 -19.44 15.69
C GLY A 361 11.60 -17.99 16.10
N ASN A 362 11.51 -17.05 15.15
CA ASN A 362 11.25 -15.66 15.45
C ASN A 362 9.77 -15.42 15.82
N ILE A 363 8.86 -16.25 15.29
CA ILE A 363 7.42 -16.19 15.61
C ILE A 363 6.98 -17.54 16.17
N THR A 364 6.25 -17.50 17.29
CA THR A 364 5.57 -18.66 17.86
C THR A 364 4.10 -18.32 18.06
N ILE A 365 3.20 -19.05 17.40
CA ILE A 365 1.76 -18.98 17.66
C ILE A 365 1.41 -20.07 18.68
N LYS A 366 0.83 -19.70 19.81
CA LYS A 366 0.46 -20.63 20.88
C LYS A 366 -0.71 -21.51 20.47
N ALA A 367 -0.69 -22.76 20.92
CA ALA A 367 -1.81 -23.67 20.76
C ALA A 367 -3.10 -23.06 21.33
N HIS A 368 -4.24 -23.34 20.70
CA HIS A 368 -5.52 -22.77 21.10
C HIS A 368 -6.61 -23.86 21.16
N PRO A 369 -7.29 -24.06 22.31
CA PRO A 369 -8.19 -25.21 22.49
C PRO A 369 -9.44 -25.17 21.61
N GLY A 370 -9.94 -23.98 21.28
CA GLY A 370 -11.17 -23.80 20.49
C GLY A 370 -10.95 -23.28 19.06
N ILE A 371 -9.72 -23.30 18.56
CA ILE A 371 -9.39 -22.83 17.20
C ILE A 371 -8.50 -23.86 16.52
N THR A 372 -8.93 -24.29 15.33
CA THR A 372 -8.07 -25.03 14.40
C THR A 372 -7.93 -24.23 13.12
N ALA A 373 -6.71 -24.14 12.60
CA ALA A 373 -6.42 -23.34 11.42
C ALA A 373 -5.11 -23.80 10.79
N SER A 374 -4.94 -23.48 9.52
CA SER A 374 -3.67 -23.65 8.85
C SER A 374 -2.88 -22.35 8.88
N VAL A 375 -1.57 -22.42 9.12
CA VAL A 375 -0.73 -21.26 9.35
C VAL A 375 0.42 -21.24 8.34
N SER A 376 0.63 -20.08 7.73
CA SER A 376 1.76 -19.84 6.84
C SER A 376 2.31 -18.43 7.03
N ILE A 377 3.49 -18.20 6.47
CA ILE A 377 4.19 -16.94 6.55
C ILE A 377 4.48 -16.47 5.13
N GLY A 378 4.23 -15.19 4.85
CA GLY A 378 4.36 -14.64 3.51
C GLY A 378 5.00 -13.27 3.53
N HIS A 379 4.93 -12.60 2.37
CA HIS A 379 5.53 -11.31 2.13
C HIS A 379 4.54 -10.32 1.51
N ALA A 380 4.67 -9.03 1.83
CA ALA A 380 3.87 -7.97 1.22
C ALA A 380 4.50 -7.54 -0.11
N GLU A 381 3.85 -7.86 -1.24
CA GLU A 381 4.30 -7.46 -2.57
C GLU A 381 3.78 -6.06 -2.96
N ALA A 382 4.68 -5.13 -3.26
CA ALA A 382 4.33 -3.76 -3.66
C ALA A 382 3.79 -3.63 -5.10
N ASN A 383 4.02 -4.62 -5.96
CA ASN A 383 3.76 -4.54 -7.41
C ASN A 383 2.71 -5.55 -7.94
N ALA A 384 2.00 -6.26 -7.05
CA ALA A 384 0.93 -7.14 -7.50
C ALA A 384 -0.25 -6.31 -8.02
N ARG A 385 -0.68 -6.52 -9.28
CA ARG A 385 -1.89 -5.91 -9.88
C ARG A 385 -3.21 -6.34 -9.20
N SER A 386 -3.16 -6.99 -8.04
CA SER A 386 -4.33 -7.49 -7.31
C SER A 386 -4.70 -6.56 -6.15
N ALA A 387 -6.01 -6.37 -5.91
CA ALA A 387 -6.56 -5.64 -4.76
C ALA A 387 -6.63 -6.53 -3.49
N GLY A 388 -5.63 -7.40 -3.28
CA GLY A 388 -5.60 -8.32 -2.15
C GLY A 388 -5.05 -7.69 -0.86
N PRO A 389 -5.28 -8.32 0.31
CA PRO A 389 -4.72 -7.86 1.59
C PRO A 389 -3.19 -7.68 1.59
N VAL A 390 -2.50 -8.54 0.85
CA VAL A 390 -1.03 -8.57 0.76
C VAL A 390 -0.47 -7.35 0.03
N SER A 391 -1.13 -6.89 -1.04
CA SER A 391 -0.75 -5.67 -1.75
C SER A 391 -1.15 -4.41 -0.98
N ALA A 392 -2.25 -4.46 -0.22
CA ALA A 392 -2.64 -3.37 0.66
C ALA A 392 -1.53 -3.06 1.68
N PHE A 393 -0.96 -4.08 2.33
CA PHE A 393 0.09 -3.91 3.34
C PHE A 393 1.34 -3.16 2.85
N ALA A 394 1.67 -3.21 1.55
CA ALA A 394 2.77 -2.43 0.98
C ALA A 394 2.61 -0.91 1.18
N ARG A 395 1.37 -0.41 1.37
CA ARG A 395 1.14 1.02 1.72
C ARG A 395 1.72 1.40 3.09
N LEU A 396 1.82 0.45 4.02
CA LEU A 396 2.39 0.67 5.36
C LEU A 396 3.93 0.68 5.36
N GLN A 397 4.58 0.21 4.29
CA GLN A 397 6.04 0.29 4.15
C GLN A 397 6.55 1.70 3.87
N GLN A 398 5.68 2.61 3.40
CA GLN A 398 6.08 3.96 2.96
C GLN A 398 5.95 5.03 4.05
N GLY A 399 5.56 4.67 5.28
CA GLY A 399 5.33 5.61 6.37
C GLY A 399 6.55 5.84 7.26
N ASP A 400 6.79 7.09 7.67
CA ASP A 400 7.87 7.44 8.61
C ASP A 400 7.54 7.04 10.06
N LYS A 401 6.25 7.04 10.45
CA LYS A 401 5.79 6.77 11.83
C LYS A 401 5.33 5.33 12.06
N VAL A 402 4.95 4.63 11.00
CA VAL A 402 4.42 3.27 11.03
C VAL A 402 5.16 2.46 9.97
N GLN A 403 5.84 1.40 10.38
CA GLN A 403 6.64 0.54 9.50
C GLN A 403 6.30 -0.92 9.74
N MET A 404 6.20 -1.72 8.68
CA MET A 404 6.04 -3.16 8.84
C MET A 404 7.30 -3.81 9.40
N MET A 405 7.13 -4.78 10.28
CA MET A 405 8.22 -5.58 10.82
C MET A 405 8.58 -6.69 9.86
N ASP A 406 9.88 -6.87 9.63
CA ASP A 406 10.43 -8.05 8.97
C ASP A 406 10.88 -9.05 10.04
N PHE A 407 10.30 -10.24 10.02
CA PHE A 407 10.63 -11.34 10.92
C PHE A 407 11.48 -12.41 10.23
N SER A 408 11.96 -12.16 9.02
CA SER A 408 12.79 -13.11 8.26
C SER A 408 14.06 -13.53 9.02
N PRO A 409 14.47 -14.80 8.93
CA PRO A 409 15.77 -15.24 9.43
C PRO A 409 16.91 -14.50 8.72
N SER A 410 18.05 -14.28 9.40
CA SER A 410 19.18 -13.52 8.84
C SER A 410 19.78 -14.08 7.53
N ARG A 411 19.44 -15.33 7.18
CA ARG A 411 19.86 -16.02 5.93
C ARG A 411 18.77 -16.13 4.87
N SER A 412 17.55 -15.67 5.16
CA SER A 412 16.42 -15.72 4.23
C SER A 412 16.70 -14.90 2.98
N GLN A 413 16.21 -15.37 1.83
CA GLN A 413 16.29 -14.64 0.56
C GLN A 413 15.06 -13.77 0.28
N GLN A 414 13.96 -13.98 1.03
CA GLN A 414 12.71 -13.22 0.97
C GLN A 414 12.40 -12.60 2.34
N THR A 415 11.93 -11.36 2.35
CA THR A 415 11.39 -10.72 3.57
C THR A 415 10.15 -11.46 4.02
N GLN A 416 9.99 -11.64 5.32
CA GLN A 416 8.80 -12.28 5.89
C GLN A 416 8.14 -11.23 6.76
N ASN A 417 6.97 -10.74 6.37
CA ASN A 417 6.29 -9.64 7.06
C ASN A 417 4.75 -9.77 7.08
N VAL A 418 4.20 -10.87 6.54
CA VAL A 418 2.77 -11.21 6.63
C VAL A 418 2.59 -12.58 7.29
N ILE A 419 1.70 -12.65 8.28
CA ILE A 419 1.21 -13.89 8.90
C ILE A 419 -0.14 -14.22 8.28
N GLU A 420 -0.27 -15.41 7.69
CA GLU A 420 -1.51 -15.89 7.09
C GLU A 420 -2.06 -17.08 7.87
N ILE A 421 -3.26 -16.92 8.42
CA ILE A 421 -4.02 -17.95 9.10
C ILE A 421 -5.26 -18.24 8.25
N SER A 422 -5.30 -19.39 7.60
CA SER A 422 -6.43 -19.81 6.74
C SER A 422 -7.22 -20.95 7.38
N ASP A 423 -8.39 -21.22 6.80
CA ASP A 423 -9.24 -22.34 7.20
C ASP A 423 -9.61 -22.31 8.69
N ILE A 424 -9.80 -21.10 9.23
CA ILE A 424 -10.07 -20.90 10.64
C ILE A 424 -11.44 -21.50 10.98
N ARG A 425 -11.41 -22.53 11.82
CA ARG A 425 -12.58 -23.13 12.44
C ARG A 425 -12.57 -22.81 13.91
N MET A 426 -13.65 -22.18 14.36
CA MET A 426 -13.83 -21.77 15.74
C MET A 426 -15.01 -22.56 16.32
N ASP A 427 -14.85 -23.05 17.53
CA ASP A 427 -15.94 -23.76 18.23
C ASP A 427 -17.08 -22.80 18.64
N SER A 428 -16.78 -21.51 18.76
CA SER A 428 -17.76 -20.44 18.96
C SER A 428 -17.25 -19.09 18.47
N ASP A 429 -18.15 -18.17 18.12
CA ASP A 429 -17.79 -16.81 17.69
C ASP A 429 -17.15 -15.96 18.81
N GLN A 430 -17.31 -16.36 20.09
CA GLN A 430 -16.72 -15.68 21.26
C GLN A 430 -15.37 -16.26 21.69
N ALA A 431 -14.84 -17.29 21.01
CA ALA A 431 -13.64 -17.98 21.44
C ALA A 431 -12.44 -17.02 21.66
N LEU A 432 -12.25 -16.04 20.77
CA LEU A 432 -11.16 -15.05 20.86
C LEU A 432 -11.38 -13.96 21.93
N GLU A 433 -12.62 -13.66 22.29
CA GLU A 433 -12.92 -12.73 23.38
C GLU A 433 -12.57 -13.36 24.73
N GLN A 434 -12.87 -14.65 24.90
CA GLN A 434 -12.59 -15.40 26.13
C GLN A 434 -11.11 -15.79 26.25
N GLN A 435 -10.52 -16.23 25.14
CA GLN A 435 -9.13 -16.64 25.07
C GLN A 435 -8.51 -16.09 23.76
N PRO A 436 -7.70 -15.02 23.83
CA PRO A 436 -7.10 -14.46 22.63
C PRO A 436 -6.13 -15.46 22.00
N LEU A 437 -5.95 -15.38 20.68
CA LEU A 437 -4.87 -16.09 20.02
C LEU A 437 -3.55 -15.41 20.36
N GLU A 438 -2.65 -16.13 21.03
CA GLU A 438 -1.38 -15.59 21.50
C GLU A 438 -0.27 -15.87 20.49
N ILE A 439 0.51 -14.83 20.19
CA ILE A 439 1.68 -14.88 19.33
C ILE A 439 2.86 -14.28 20.08
N THR A 440 3.96 -15.02 20.19
CA THR A 440 5.22 -14.52 20.74
C THR A 440 6.17 -14.19 19.59
N LEU A 441 6.71 -12.98 19.61
CA LEU A 441 7.76 -12.51 18.73
C LEU A 441 9.06 -12.41 19.54
N ARG A 442 10.14 -13.04 19.07
CA ARG A 442 11.45 -13.00 19.76
C ARG A 442 12.01 -11.58 19.90
N GLN A 443 11.69 -10.70 18.96
CA GLN A 443 12.12 -9.30 18.98
C GLN A 443 11.27 -8.49 19.98
N GLY A 444 11.94 -7.78 20.89
CA GLY A 444 11.32 -6.76 21.74
C GLY A 444 11.16 -5.43 21.02
N ALA A 445 10.16 -4.63 21.40
CA ALA A 445 10.08 -3.22 21.01
C ALA A 445 11.07 -2.38 21.84
N GLU A 446 11.68 -1.35 21.24
CA GLU A 446 12.45 -0.37 22.00
C GLU A 446 11.54 0.46 22.93
N ALA A 447 12.14 1.16 23.91
CA ALA A 447 11.40 1.94 24.91
C ALA A 447 10.46 3.01 24.30
N ASN A 448 10.80 3.54 23.12
CA ASN A 448 10.02 4.55 22.39
C ASN A 448 9.26 3.96 21.19
N GLU A 449 9.06 2.64 21.17
CA GLU A 449 8.38 1.94 20.09
C GLU A 449 7.19 1.12 20.62
N MET A 450 6.24 0.88 19.73
CA MET A 450 5.08 0.03 19.95
C MET A 450 4.92 -0.93 18.77
N ILE A 451 4.42 -2.13 19.04
CA ILE A 451 4.04 -3.10 18.01
C ILE A 451 2.51 -3.18 17.93
N LEU A 452 1.96 -3.12 16.73
CA LEU A 452 0.53 -3.24 16.44
C LEU A 452 0.25 -4.39 15.48
N PRO A 453 -0.62 -5.36 15.81
CA PRO A 453 -1.09 -6.35 14.84
C PRO A 453 -2.17 -5.74 13.95
N VAL A 454 -1.90 -5.65 12.65
CA VAL A 454 -2.75 -4.98 11.66
C VAL A 454 -3.19 -5.97 10.59
N ALA A 455 -4.50 -6.11 10.41
CA ALA A 455 -5.11 -6.87 9.32
C ALA A 455 -5.72 -5.94 8.27
N PHE A 456 -6.12 -6.49 7.11
CA PHE A 456 -6.87 -5.76 6.08
C PHE A 456 -8.18 -6.47 5.79
N ASP A 457 -9.30 -5.76 5.93
CA ASP A 457 -10.66 -6.34 5.83
C ASP A 457 -11.23 -6.33 4.39
N GLY A 458 -10.39 -6.05 3.40
CA GLY A 458 -10.78 -5.88 1.99
C GLY A 458 -10.98 -4.42 1.59
N HIS A 459 -11.21 -3.51 2.55
CA HIS A 459 -11.39 -2.07 2.30
C HIS A 459 -10.43 -1.23 3.16
N HIS A 460 -10.33 -1.54 4.45
CA HIS A 460 -9.57 -0.76 5.42
C HIS A 460 -8.62 -1.63 6.26
N PHE A 461 -7.54 -1.04 6.74
CA PHE A 461 -6.71 -1.64 7.77
C PHE A 461 -7.44 -1.66 9.11
N ARG A 462 -7.28 -2.75 9.87
CA ARG A 462 -7.90 -2.96 11.17
C ARG A 462 -6.86 -3.43 12.16
N VAL A 463 -6.80 -2.81 13.33
CA VAL A 463 -5.98 -3.29 14.44
C VAL A 463 -6.76 -4.39 15.17
N VAL A 464 -6.23 -5.61 15.11
CA VAL A 464 -6.93 -6.84 15.52
C VAL A 464 -6.55 -7.33 16.92
N GLY A 465 -5.67 -6.60 17.61
CA GLY A 465 -5.08 -7.06 18.85
C GLY A 465 -4.26 -6.01 19.60
N ASP A 466 -3.47 -6.49 20.57
CA ASP A 466 -2.48 -5.70 21.31
C ASP A 466 -1.14 -6.43 21.39
N ALA A 467 -0.08 -5.67 21.70
CA ALA A 467 1.24 -6.22 21.96
C ALA A 467 1.87 -5.61 23.22
N ILE A 468 2.59 -6.43 23.99
CA ILE A 468 3.35 -6.02 25.17
C ILE A 468 4.75 -6.63 25.04
N SER A 469 5.78 -5.80 25.16
CA SER A 469 7.17 -6.26 25.15
C SER A 469 7.74 -6.36 26.57
N ASP A 470 8.49 -7.42 26.83
CA ASP A 470 9.23 -7.67 28.07
C ASP A 470 10.61 -8.29 27.77
N ALA A 471 11.24 -8.89 28.78
CA ALA A 471 12.57 -9.48 28.66
C ALA A 471 12.63 -10.72 27.75
N ASP A 472 11.50 -11.42 27.57
CA ASP A 472 11.41 -12.67 26.79
C ASP A 472 10.99 -12.41 25.33
N GLY A 473 10.60 -11.18 24.99
CA GLY A 473 10.23 -10.77 23.64
C GLY A 473 8.97 -9.89 23.63
N THR A 474 8.25 -9.91 22.52
CA THR A 474 6.95 -9.25 22.39
C THR A 474 5.82 -10.27 22.37
N HIS A 475 4.87 -10.11 23.29
CA HIS A 475 3.66 -10.94 23.39
C HIS A 475 2.49 -10.21 22.75
N ILE A 476 1.94 -10.80 21.70
CA ILE A 476 0.86 -10.27 20.88
C ILE A 476 -0.40 -11.09 21.14
N ARG A 477 -1.53 -10.41 21.31
CA ARG A 477 -2.83 -11.03 21.55
C ARG A 477 -3.82 -10.60 20.49
N ILE A 478 -4.26 -11.53 19.67
CA ILE A 478 -5.28 -11.30 18.64
C ILE A 478 -6.65 -11.60 19.23
N ARG A 479 -7.57 -10.65 19.11
CA ARG A 479 -8.90 -10.68 19.75
C ARG A 479 -10.05 -10.66 18.76
N GLU A 480 -9.78 -10.26 17.52
CA GLU A 480 -10.76 -10.12 16.46
C GLU A 480 -10.21 -10.69 15.16
N ILE A 481 -11.05 -11.37 14.39
CA ILE A 481 -10.79 -11.71 12.99
C ILE A 481 -11.76 -10.87 12.16
N PRO A 482 -11.29 -9.88 11.38
CA PRO A 482 -12.16 -9.04 10.56
C PRO A 482 -12.89 -9.87 9.50
N ASP A 483 -14.14 -9.52 9.22
CA ASP A 483 -14.88 -10.10 8.10
C ASP A 483 -14.34 -9.55 6.78
N VAL A 484 -13.74 -10.42 5.96
CA VAL A 484 -13.21 -10.05 4.65
C VAL A 484 -14.35 -10.12 3.62
N ASN A 485 -15.02 -8.99 3.37
CA ASN A 485 -15.95 -8.88 2.25
C ASN A 485 -15.16 -8.42 1.02
N SER A 486 -15.00 -9.29 0.03
CA SER A 486 -14.41 -8.91 -1.26
C SER A 486 -15.34 -7.91 -1.98
N PRO A 487 -14.86 -6.72 -2.39
CA PRO A 487 -15.69 -5.71 -3.06
C PRO A 487 -16.30 -6.21 -4.38
N ASP A 488 -15.62 -7.13 -5.07
CA ASP A 488 -15.95 -7.47 -6.46
C ASP A 488 -16.74 -8.77 -6.64
N GLY A 489 -17.10 -9.48 -5.57
CA GLY A 489 -17.79 -10.78 -5.67
C GLY A 489 -17.06 -11.86 -6.51
N ALA A 490 -15.81 -11.59 -6.92
CA ALA A 490 -14.99 -12.43 -7.80
C ALA A 490 -14.07 -13.40 -7.04
N GLY A 491 -14.04 -13.32 -5.70
CA GLY A 491 -13.46 -14.35 -4.85
C GLY A 491 -14.53 -15.36 -4.45
N GLU A 492 -14.27 -16.65 -4.63
CA GLU A 492 -15.07 -17.69 -3.97
C GLU A 492 -15.16 -17.34 -2.48
N ARG A 493 -16.37 -17.22 -1.94
CA ARG A 493 -16.57 -17.17 -0.49
C ARG A 493 -15.92 -18.42 0.09
N SER A 494 -14.75 -18.26 0.72
CA SER A 494 -14.14 -19.32 1.52
C SER A 494 -15.18 -19.79 2.53
N LEU A 495 -15.43 -21.11 2.58
CA LEU A 495 -16.35 -21.72 3.54
C LEU A 495 -15.94 -21.44 5.00
N PHE A 496 -14.67 -21.06 5.23
CA PHE A 496 -14.07 -20.80 6.54
C PHE A 496 -13.40 -19.42 6.59
N LYS A 497 -13.31 -18.82 7.78
CA LYS A 497 -12.69 -17.49 7.99
C LYS A 497 -11.18 -17.55 7.71
N SER A 498 -10.60 -16.43 7.33
CA SER A 498 -9.13 -16.27 7.18
C SER A 498 -8.68 -14.95 7.77
N LEU A 499 -7.48 -14.92 8.35
CA LEU A 499 -6.83 -13.75 8.89
C LEU A 499 -5.48 -13.57 8.20
N LYS A 500 -5.32 -12.46 7.50
CA LYS A 500 -4.02 -11.98 7.01
C LYS A 500 -3.65 -10.74 7.80
N MET A 501 -2.49 -10.77 8.44
CA MET A 501 -2.02 -9.65 9.26
C MET A 501 -0.52 -9.41 9.12
N THR A 502 -0.11 -8.18 9.34
CA THR A 502 1.27 -7.77 9.54
C THR A 502 1.45 -7.21 10.95
N LEU A 503 2.69 -7.14 11.42
CA LEU A 503 3.05 -6.46 12.66
C LEU A 503 3.68 -5.11 12.29
N CYS A 504 3.09 -4.03 12.77
CA CYS A 504 3.58 -2.68 12.52
C CYS A 504 4.31 -2.14 13.74
N LYS A 505 5.54 -1.69 13.52
CA LYS A 505 6.31 -0.89 14.46
C LYS A 505 5.89 0.57 14.37
N VAL A 506 5.57 1.17 15.50
CA VAL A 506 5.14 2.56 15.62
C VAL A 506 6.14 3.33 16.47
N ALA A 507 6.69 4.41 15.91
CA ALA A 507 7.55 5.32 16.66
C ALA A 507 6.69 6.24 17.53
N LEU A 508 6.89 6.20 18.86
CA LEU A 508 6.06 6.93 19.82
C LEU A 508 6.46 8.41 19.97
N GLY A 509 7.72 8.74 19.67
CA GLY A 509 8.27 10.09 19.85
C GLY A 509 8.42 10.51 21.32
N GLN A 510 9.18 11.57 21.57
CA GLN A 510 9.20 12.25 22.87
C GLN A 510 8.51 13.60 22.72
N GLN A 511 7.56 13.90 23.60
CA GLN A 511 6.84 15.17 23.62
C GLN A 511 7.30 15.99 24.83
N ASP A 512 7.87 17.15 24.56
CA ASP A 512 8.10 18.18 25.57
C ASP A 512 6.77 18.87 25.88
N VAL A 513 6.10 18.40 26.92
CA VAL A 513 4.78 18.89 27.37
C VAL A 513 4.89 20.00 28.42
N ASN A 514 3.77 20.69 28.64
CA ASN A 514 3.60 21.83 29.56
C ASN A 514 4.48 23.03 29.22
N GLN A 515 4.47 23.42 27.94
CA GLN A 515 5.29 24.53 27.44
C GLN A 515 4.49 25.46 26.53
N LEU A 516 4.71 26.77 26.72
CA LEU A 516 4.23 27.80 25.80
C LEU A 516 5.28 28.07 24.72
N ARG A 517 4.86 28.01 23.46
CA ARG A 517 5.69 28.21 22.26
C ARG A 517 5.01 29.22 21.34
N TYR A 518 5.77 29.92 20.51
CA TYR A 518 5.22 30.76 19.45
C TYR A 518 5.45 30.15 18.08
N VAL A 519 4.57 30.49 17.14
CA VAL A 519 4.65 30.05 15.75
C VAL A 519 5.65 30.91 14.99
N GLN A 520 6.66 30.30 14.37
CA GLN A 520 7.58 30.96 13.45
C GLN A 520 7.46 30.33 12.07
N LYS A 521 7.30 31.17 11.05
CA LYS A 521 7.48 30.77 9.65
C LYS A 521 8.95 30.94 9.27
N LEU A 522 9.58 29.87 8.79
CA LEU A 522 10.97 29.84 8.34
C LEU A 522 11.08 30.31 6.89
N ASP A 523 12.31 30.55 6.43
CA ASP A 523 12.59 31.10 5.10
C ASP A 523 12.13 30.19 3.95
N ASP A 524 12.10 28.87 4.18
CA ASP A 524 11.60 27.87 3.25
C ASP A 524 10.06 27.75 3.24
N GLY A 525 9.38 28.56 4.06
CA GLY A 525 7.93 28.56 4.22
C GLY A 525 7.38 27.57 5.24
N THR A 526 8.22 26.71 5.83
CA THR A 526 7.79 25.77 6.87
C THR A 526 7.44 26.49 8.17
N ILE A 527 6.57 25.86 8.96
CA ILE A 527 6.17 26.38 10.27
C ILE A 527 6.86 25.56 11.36
N ALA A 528 7.45 26.27 12.32
CA ALA A 528 8.07 25.69 13.50
C ALA A 528 7.52 26.32 14.78
N LEU A 529 7.45 25.53 15.85
CA LEU A 529 7.17 26.02 17.19
C LEU A 529 8.47 26.37 17.89
N GLN A 530 8.56 27.60 18.40
CA GLN A 530 9.77 28.16 18.98
C GLN A 530 9.53 28.62 20.41
N ARG A 531 10.56 28.50 21.25
CA ARG A 531 10.55 29.01 22.63
C ARG A 531 11.58 30.11 22.86
N GLU A 532 12.65 30.11 22.07
CA GLU A 532 13.71 31.11 22.22
C GLU A 532 13.17 32.52 22.03
N SER A 533 13.51 33.42 22.96
CA SER A 533 13.07 34.82 22.95
C SER A 533 11.55 35.04 23.07
N ILE A 534 10.78 34.04 23.54
CA ILE A 534 9.32 34.15 23.66
C ILE A 534 8.87 35.36 24.48
N GLY A 535 9.57 35.69 25.57
CA GLY A 535 9.24 36.87 26.39
C GLY A 535 9.36 38.20 25.64
N ILE A 536 10.33 38.32 24.73
CA ILE A 536 10.50 39.51 23.88
C ILE A 536 9.37 39.61 22.87
N LYS A 537 8.96 38.47 22.27
CA LYS A 537 7.86 38.41 21.30
C LYS A 537 6.54 38.75 21.97
N ILE A 538 6.22 38.13 23.10
CA ILE A 538 4.98 38.40 23.86
C ILE A 538 4.97 39.84 24.37
N GLY A 539 6.11 40.37 24.85
CA GLY A 539 6.21 41.75 25.33
C GLY A 539 5.85 42.82 24.28
N LYS A 540 5.96 42.50 22.99
CA LYS A 540 5.59 43.39 21.87
C LYS A 540 4.16 43.18 21.36
N ALA A 541 3.53 42.06 21.71
CA ALA A 541 2.21 41.70 21.25
C ALA A 541 1.12 42.32 22.14
N LYS A 542 0.05 42.82 21.52
CA LYS A 542 -1.18 43.23 22.22
C LYS A 542 -2.32 42.26 21.93
N LYS A 543 -2.44 41.78 20.69
CA LYS A 543 -3.44 40.79 20.28
C LYS A 543 -2.78 39.45 19.99
N VAL A 544 -3.18 38.43 20.73
CA VAL A 544 -2.56 37.11 20.67
C VAL A 544 -3.61 36.05 20.32
N LEU A 545 -3.28 35.18 19.37
CA LEU A 545 -4.04 33.96 19.12
C LEU A 545 -3.38 32.82 19.89
N LEU A 546 -4.11 32.18 20.80
CA LEU A 546 -3.66 31.02 21.54
C LEU A 546 -4.33 29.75 20.99
N VAL A 547 -3.52 28.78 20.60
CA VAL A 547 -3.97 27.48 20.10
C VAL A 547 -3.76 26.42 21.20
N LEU A 548 -4.83 25.71 21.53
CA LEU A 548 -4.82 24.62 22.51
C LEU A 548 -5.23 23.31 21.81
N HIS A 549 -4.29 22.36 21.75
CA HIS A 549 -4.53 21.05 21.14
C HIS A 549 -5.52 20.21 21.98
N GLY A 550 -6.00 19.11 21.41
CA GLY A 550 -6.83 18.12 22.11
C GLY A 550 -6.03 17.01 22.79
N MET A 551 -6.66 15.87 23.03
CA MET A 551 -6.01 14.72 23.68
C MET A 551 -4.79 14.21 22.91
N ALA A 552 -4.77 14.34 21.58
CA ALA A 552 -3.70 13.82 20.73
C ALA A 552 -2.34 14.55 20.84
N GLY A 553 -2.27 15.70 21.52
CA GLY A 553 -0.99 16.37 21.79
C GLY A 553 -0.33 17.04 20.57
N ASP A 554 -1.09 17.37 19.52
CA ASP A 554 -0.52 17.82 18.24
C ASP A 554 -0.81 19.30 17.94
N GLY A 555 -0.15 20.19 18.69
CA GLY A 555 -0.28 21.64 18.49
C GLY A 555 0.30 22.14 17.17
N LEU A 556 1.40 21.54 16.69
CA LEU A 556 2.03 21.93 15.42
C LEU A 556 1.15 21.59 14.21
N SER A 557 0.60 20.37 14.12
CA SER A 557 -0.32 20.03 13.02
C SER A 557 -1.57 20.89 13.04
N MET A 558 -2.09 21.23 14.22
CA MET A 558 -3.23 22.13 14.35
C MET A 558 -2.92 23.53 13.79
N VAL A 559 -1.73 24.08 14.09
CA VAL A 559 -1.28 25.36 13.52
C VAL A 559 -1.04 25.27 12.01
N ASN A 560 -0.42 24.19 11.52
CA ASN A 560 -0.25 23.97 10.08
C ASN A 560 -1.61 23.97 9.38
N ALA A 561 -2.58 23.24 9.92
CA ALA A 561 -3.92 23.19 9.37
C ALA A 561 -4.61 24.57 9.38
N ILE A 562 -4.46 25.35 10.45
CA ILE A 562 -4.95 26.73 10.53
C ILE A 562 -4.29 27.60 9.43
N HIS A 563 -2.98 27.54 9.29
CA HIS A 563 -2.25 28.32 8.29
C HIS A 563 -2.60 27.92 6.85
N ASP A 564 -2.79 26.64 6.59
CA ASP A 564 -3.00 26.12 5.23
C ASP A 564 -4.43 26.32 4.72
N ASN A 565 -5.41 26.42 5.64
CA ASN A 565 -6.82 26.51 5.26
C ASN A 565 -7.48 27.86 5.53
N LEU A 566 -6.91 28.68 6.42
CA LEU A 566 -7.45 30.02 6.67
C LEU A 566 -6.76 31.06 5.79
N PRO A 567 -7.52 32.01 5.20
CA PRO A 567 -6.93 33.12 4.47
C PRO A 567 -5.94 33.88 5.36
N ALA A 568 -4.79 34.26 4.81
CA ALA A 568 -3.76 35.00 5.55
C ALA A 568 -4.30 36.27 6.24
N ALA A 569 -5.32 36.91 5.65
CA ALA A 569 -5.98 38.09 6.21
C ALA A 569 -6.60 37.85 7.61
N ASN A 570 -7.10 36.64 7.87
CA ASN A 570 -7.66 36.27 9.18
C ASN A 570 -6.59 36.22 10.27
N LEU A 571 -5.36 35.83 9.91
CA LEU A 571 -4.25 35.73 10.86
C LEU A 571 -3.49 37.06 11.02
N GLN A 572 -3.59 37.98 10.05
CA GLN A 572 -2.96 39.31 10.09
C GLN A 572 -3.48 40.22 11.23
N GLY A 573 -4.65 39.92 11.80
CA GLY A 573 -5.21 40.66 12.93
C GLY A 573 -4.52 40.40 14.28
N TYR A 574 -3.63 39.41 14.34
CA TYR A 574 -2.91 39.01 15.55
C TYR A 574 -1.42 39.32 15.44
N ASP A 575 -0.84 39.84 16.51
CA ASP A 575 0.59 40.16 16.59
C ASP A 575 1.45 38.90 16.78
N LEU A 576 0.86 37.86 17.38
CA LEU A 576 1.55 36.63 17.74
C LEU A 576 0.57 35.45 17.82
N ILE A 577 0.98 34.30 17.29
CA ILE A 577 0.28 33.03 17.50
C ILE A 577 1.11 32.20 18.49
N LEU A 578 0.46 31.77 19.56
CA LEU A 578 1.01 30.92 20.61
C LEU A 578 0.36 29.55 20.57
N VAL A 579 1.14 28.53 20.94
CA VAL A 579 0.68 27.17 21.19
C VAL A 579 1.08 26.82 22.62
N TYR A 580 0.14 26.26 23.39
CA TYR A 580 0.47 25.67 24.67
C TYR A 580 0.29 24.16 24.59
N ASP A 581 1.42 23.45 24.64
CA ASP A 581 1.42 22.00 24.63
C ASP A 581 1.39 21.49 26.06
N TYR A 582 0.58 20.47 26.33
CA TYR A 582 0.31 19.97 27.68
C TYR A 582 0.14 18.45 27.70
N GLU A 583 0.36 17.84 28.86
CA GLU A 583 0.15 16.41 29.06
C GLU A 583 -1.35 16.12 29.18
N SER A 584 -1.87 15.22 28.34
CA SER A 584 -3.29 15.13 28.04
C SER A 584 -3.97 13.83 28.47
N LEU A 585 -3.26 12.92 29.14
CA LEU A 585 -3.80 11.63 29.58
C LEU A 585 -3.95 11.56 31.10
N ASN A 586 -2.93 11.90 31.87
CA ASN A 586 -2.91 11.61 33.31
C ASN A 586 -2.98 12.85 34.20
N THR A 587 -2.59 14.01 33.70
CA THR A 587 -2.65 15.26 34.46
C THR A 587 -4.11 15.75 34.54
N PRO A 588 -4.64 16.09 35.73
CA PRO A 588 -5.98 16.69 35.84
C PRO A 588 -6.12 17.97 34.98
N LEU A 589 -7.28 18.12 34.34
CA LEU A 589 -7.63 19.25 33.47
C LEU A 589 -7.62 20.59 34.22
N ASP A 590 -8.10 20.62 35.47
CA ASP A 590 -8.08 21.83 36.28
C ASP A 590 -6.66 22.22 36.70
N GLU A 591 -5.80 21.25 37.00
CA GLU A 591 -4.37 21.50 37.23
C GLU A 591 -3.70 22.05 35.98
N THR A 592 -3.99 21.46 34.82
CA THR A 592 -3.49 21.95 33.52
C THR A 592 -3.94 23.38 33.23
N ALA A 593 -5.19 23.72 33.52
CA ALA A 593 -5.71 25.07 33.37
C ALA A 593 -5.04 26.08 34.33
N LYS A 594 -4.75 25.68 35.58
CA LYS A 594 -3.99 26.50 36.54
C LYS A 594 -2.55 26.72 36.08
N MET A 595 -1.90 25.69 35.52
CA MET A 595 -0.56 25.81 34.93
C MET A 595 -0.57 26.79 33.76
N LEU A 596 -1.51 26.62 32.81
CA LEU A 596 -1.67 27.54 31.68
C LEU A 596 -1.87 28.99 32.16
N LYS A 597 -2.79 29.21 33.11
CA LYS A 597 -3.03 30.54 33.69
C LYS A 597 -1.76 31.13 34.30
N THR A 598 -0.99 30.32 35.01
CA THR A 598 0.25 30.75 35.68
C THR A 598 1.29 31.14 34.64
N THR A 599 1.51 30.30 33.63
CA THR A 599 2.43 30.59 32.52
C THR A 599 2.03 31.86 31.76
N LEU A 600 0.74 32.08 31.48
CA LEU A 600 0.30 33.32 30.85
C LEU A 600 0.53 34.54 31.75
N ALA A 601 0.26 34.44 33.05
CA ALA A 601 0.49 35.54 33.99
C ALA A 601 1.98 35.93 34.08
N GLU A 602 2.91 34.97 33.97
CA GLU A 602 4.36 35.22 33.92
C GLU A 602 4.78 36.10 32.73
N PHE A 603 3.99 36.11 31.65
CA PHE A 603 4.21 36.97 30.48
C PHE A 603 3.32 38.24 30.45
N GLY A 604 2.67 38.56 31.57
CA GLY A 604 1.93 39.82 31.78
C GLY A 604 0.48 39.80 31.30
N PHE A 605 -0.08 38.64 30.93
CA PHE A 605 -1.51 38.54 30.62
C PHE A 605 -2.36 38.77 31.89
N GLY A 606 -3.38 39.63 31.79
CA GLY A 606 -4.21 40.06 32.92
C GLY A 606 -3.65 41.20 33.77
N GLN A 607 -2.41 41.63 33.51
CA GLN A 607 -1.80 42.82 34.13
C GLN A 607 -1.68 43.97 33.12
N ASP A 608 -1.43 43.63 31.85
CA ASP A 608 -1.27 44.58 30.75
C ASP A 608 -2.54 44.67 29.87
N GLU A 609 -2.52 45.56 28.87
CA GLU A 609 -3.57 45.68 27.84
C GLU A 609 -3.64 44.50 26.84
N LYS A 610 -2.97 43.38 27.13
CA LYS A 610 -2.93 42.22 26.23
C LYS A 610 -4.28 41.51 26.20
N ARG A 611 -4.67 41.08 25.01
CA ARG A 611 -5.90 40.34 24.75
C ARG A 611 -5.65 39.07 23.96
N ILE A 612 -6.35 38.02 24.37
CA ILE A 612 -6.24 36.68 23.78
C ILE A 612 -7.54 36.30 23.08
N THR A 613 -7.41 35.76 21.87
CA THR A 613 -8.41 34.87 21.27
C THR A 613 -7.89 33.44 21.36
N ILE A 614 -8.73 32.50 21.78
CA ILE A 614 -8.36 31.09 21.93
C ILE A 614 -9.04 30.29 20.82
N ILE A 615 -8.29 29.45 20.11
CA ILE A 615 -8.83 28.33 19.33
C ILE A 615 -8.43 27.05 20.04
N SER A 616 -9.42 26.24 20.40
CA SER A 616 -9.19 25.04 21.18
C SER A 616 -9.88 23.83 20.56
N HIS A 617 -9.24 22.68 20.68
CA HIS A 617 -9.78 21.39 20.25
C HIS A 617 -10.03 20.48 21.45
N SER A 618 -11.18 19.79 21.48
CA SER A 618 -11.45 18.70 22.43
C SER A 618 -11.15 19.13 23.89
N LEU A 619 -10.27 18.42 24.60
CA LEU A 619 -9.82 18.72 25.97
C LEU A 619 -9.27 20.14 26.14
N GLY A 620 -8.62 20.71 25.13
CA GLY A 620 -8.08 22.06 25.18
C GLY A 620 -9.17 23.10 25.43
N GLY A 621 -10.40 22.83 24.99
CA GLY A 621 -11.54 23.71 25.24
C GLY A 621 -12.06 23.64 26.68
N LEU A 622 -11.98 22.46 27.32
CA LEU A 622 -12.30 22.32 28.74
C LEU A 622 -11.26 23.04 29.61
N ILE A 623 -9.99 22.95 29.24
CA ILE A 623 -8.89 23.69 29.90
C ILE A 623 -9.07 25.20 29.73
N ALA A 624 -9.39 25.66 28.52
CA ALA A 624 -9.69 27.07 28.25
C ALA A 624 -10.86 27.58 29.09
N ARG A 625 -11.98 26.85 29.09
CA ARG A 625 -13.17 27.18 29.88
C ARG A 625 -12.86 27.25 31.36
N TRP A 626 -12.14 26.27 31.92
CA TRP A 626 -11.75 26.31 33.33
C TRP A 626 -10.89 27.52 33.65
N MET A 627 -9.88 27.81 32.82
CA MET A 627 -9.01 28.98 33.02
C MET A 627 -9.80 30.30 32.98
N ILE A 628 -10.78 30.43 32.08
CA ILE A 628 -11.63 31.62 31.96
C ILE A 628 -12.63 31.73 33.12
N GLU A 629 -13.37 30.66 33.38
CA GLU A 629 -14.55 30.65 34.26
C GLU A 629 -14.21 30.47 35.74
N GLN A 630 -13.08 29.82 36.07
CA GLN A 630 -12.69 29.49 37.45
C GLN A 630 -11.40 30.20 37.89
N GLU A 631 -10.46 30.47 36.98
CA GLU A 631 -9.13 31.01 37.32
C GLU A 631 -8.93 32.49 36.96
N GLY A 632 -10.02 33.19 36.60
CA GLY A 632 -10.02 34.63 36.31
C GLY A 632 -9.49 35.02 34.93
N GLY A 633 -9.41 34.08 33.98
CA GLY A 633 -8.96 34.33 32.62
C GLY A 633 -9.84 35.30 31.82
N SER A 634 -11.11 35.48 32.23
CA SER A 634 -12.04 36.43 31.61
C SER A 634 -11.52 37.89 31.59
N ALA A 635 -10.54 38.24 32.44
CA ALA A 635 -9.92 39.56 32.47
C ALA A 635 -9.09 39.89 31.20
N PHE A 636 -8.66 38.88 30.43
CA PHE A 636 -7.77 39.06 29.28
C PHE A 636 -8.11 38.18 28.06
N VAL A 637 -9.14 37.32 28.15
CA VAL A 637 -9.64 36.53 27.01
C VAL A 637 -10.91 37.18 26.46
N ASP A 638 -10.83 37.66 25.21
CA ASP A 638 -11.95 38.31 24.52
C ASP A 638 -12.89 37.27 23.88
N HIS A 639 -12.31 36.21 23.32
CA HIS A 639 -13.05 35.21 22.54
C HIS A 639 -12.41 33.83 22.68
N CYS A 640 -13.25 32.81 22.87
CA CYS A 640 -12.84 31.40 22.89
C CYS A 640 -13.66 30.58 21.89
N VAL A 641 -12.99 29.97 20.92
CA VAL A 641 -13.56 29.05 19.94
C VAL A 641 -13.33 27.62 20.42
N LEU A 642 -14.43 26.92 20.68
CA LEU A 642 -14.50 25.56 21.16
C LEU A 642 -14.81 24.64 19.98
N VAL A 643 -13.85 23.82 19.55
CA VAL A 643 -13.99 22.93 18.40
C VAL A 643 -13.98 21.47 18.88
N GLY A 644 -15.12 20.77 18.73
CA GLY A 644 -15.26 19.39 19.20
C GLY A 644 -15.07 19.23 20.72
N THR A 645 -15.24 20.30 21.50
CA THR A 645 -15.07 20.25 22.97
C THR A 645 -16.25 19.53 23.61
N PRO A 646 -16.04 18.46 24.41
CA PRO A 646 -17.11 17.76 25.12
C PRO A 646 -17.57 18.59 26.33
N ASN A 647 -18.32 19.67 26.09
CA ASN A 647 -18.73 20.64 27.12
C ASN A 647 -19.56 20.02 28.26
N ASN A 648 -20.22 18.88 28.03
CA ASN A 648 -20.92 18.10 29.04
C ASN A 648 -20.30 16.69 29.25
N GLY A 649 -19.01 16.52 28.95
CA GLY A 649 -18.30 15.25 29.08
C GLY A 649 -18.49 14.27 27.91
N SER A 650 -17.80 13.13 27.95
CA SER A 650 -17.86 12.06 26.94
C SER A 650 -18.52 10.80 27.51
N MET A 651 -19.33 10.11 26.71
CA MET A 651 -20.27 9.08 27.20
C MET A 651 -19.65 7.70 27.46
N TYR A 652 -18.32 7.55 27.38
CA TYR A 652 -17.71 6.22 27.47
C TYR A 652 -17.78 5.58 28.85
N GLY A 653 -18.01 6.36 29.92
CA GLY A 653 -18.48 5.96 31.26
C GLY A 653 -17.65 4.93 32.06
N LYS A 654 -16.84 4.10 31.40
CA LYS A 654 -16.00 3.01 31.94
C LYS A 654 -14.82 2.75 30.99
N ILE A 655 -13.78 2.10 31.50
CA ILE A 655 -12.55 1.75 30.77
C ILE A 655 -12.86 1.02 29.45
N ASP A 656 -13.79 0.06 29.47
CA ASP A 656 -14.13 -0.74 28.28
C ASP A 656 -14.62 0.12 27.10
N GLY A 657 -15.39 1.17 27.38
CA GLY A 657 -15.85 2.12 26.36
C GLY A 657 -14.67 2.86 25.72
N TYR A 658 -13.74 3.34 26.53
CA TYR A 658 -12.53 4.03 26.07
C TYR A 658 -11.59 3.10 25.29
N VAL A 659 -11.46 1.82 25.68
CA VAL A 659 -10.66 0.83 24.94
C VAL A 659 -11.23 0.63 23.54
N ARG A 660 -12.55 0.44 23.41
CA ARG A 660 -13.22 0.30 22.10
C ARG A 660 -13.10 1.55 21.26
N TRP A 661 -13.20 2.72 21.88
CA TRP A 661 -12.95 4.00 21.21
C TRP A 661 -11.52 4.11 20.71
N ALA A 662 -10.53 3.86 21.56
CA ALA A 662 -9.12 3.94 21.20
C ALA A 662 -8.78 2.98 20.04
N GLN A 663 -9.37 1.78 20.00
CA GLN A 663 -9.24 0.86 18.86
C GLN A 663 -9.87 1.42 17.58
N THR A 664 -11.06 2.02 17.68
CA THR A 664 -11.74 2.64 16.52
C THR A 664 -10.98 3.87 16.01
N ALA A 665 -10.43 4.67 16.93
CA ALA A 665 -9.56 5.79 16.62
C ALA A 665 -8.26 5.32 15.94
N LEU A 666 -7.71 4.18 16.36
CA LEU A 666 -6.52 3.60 15.77
C LEU A 666 -6.78 3.09 14.35
N ASP A 667 -7.93 2.45 14.10
CA ASP A 667 -8.38 2.08 12.75
C ASP A 667 -8.55 3.31 11.85
N LEU A 668 -9.13 4.39 12.37
CA LEU A 668 -9.26 5.65 11.63
C LEU A 668 -7.87 6.25 11.32
N ALA A 669 -6.99 6.30 12.32
CA ALA A 669 -5.67 6.89 12.22
C ALA A 669 -4.78 6.13 11.22
N ILE A 670 -4.75 4.80 11.26
CA ILE A 670 -3.89 4.02 10.36
C ILE A 670 -4.31 4.12 8.89
N ASN A 671 -5.60 4.33 8.62
CA ASN A 671 -6.10 4.48 7.25
C ASN A 671 -6.01 5.92 6.74
N PHE A 672 -6.33 6.90 7.60
CA PHE A 672 -6.58 8.26 7.14
C PHE A 672 -5.71 9.31 7.84
N ILE A 673 -5.28 9.09 9.08
CA ILE A 673 -4.53 10.12 9.82
C ILE A 673 -3.31 9.51 10.52
N PRO A 674 -2.28 9.05 9.77
CA PRO A 674 -1.18 8.27 10.32
C PRO A 674 -0.42 8.99 11.44
N ASN A 675 -0.43 10.33 11.44
CA ASN A 675 0.19 11.14 12.48
C ASN A 675 -0.38 10.92 13.89
N ILE A 676 -1.62 10.45 14.00
CA ILE A 676 -2.32 10.20 15.28
C ILE A 676 -2.08 8.77 15.79
N VAL A 677 -1.58 7.85 14.95
CA VAL A 677 -1.34 6.44 15.32
C VAL A 677 -0.49 6.29 16.59
N PRO A 678 0.65 7.00 16.77
CA PRO A 678 1.43 6.93 18.00
C PRO A 678 0.64 7.25 19.25
N PHE A 679 -0.16 8.32 19.20
CA PHE A 679 -0.99 8.75 20.32
C PHE A 679 -2.08 7.71 20.66
N SER A 680 -2.85 7.26 19.66
CA SER A 680 -3.90 6.26 19.87
C SER A 680 -3.34 4.95 20.41
N GLY A 681 -2.13 4.58 19.99
CA GLY A 681 -1.38 3.45 20.53
C GLY A 681 -1.01 3.61 22.01
N ILE A 682 -0.41 4.74 22.39
CA ILE A 682 -0.07 5.06 23.79
C ILE A 682 -1.31 5.01 24.67
N LEU A 683 -2.40 5.64 24.22
CA LEU A 683 -3.67 5.65 24.94
C LEU A 683 -4.20 4.22 25.15
N LEU A 684 -4.21 3.39 24.10
CA LEU A 684 -4.69 2.01 24.20
C LEU A 684 -3.86 1.20 25.19
N LYS A 685 -2.52 1.37 25.18
CA LYS A 685 -1.61 0.73 26.15
C LYS A 685 -1.93 1.18 27.57
N PHE A 686 -2.06 2.48 27.80
CA PHE A 686 -2.41 3.05 29.10
C PHE A 686 -3.73 2.48 29.63
N LEU A 687 -4.80 2.55 28.83
CA LEU A 687 -6.14 2.07 29.21
C LEU A 687 -6.18 0.58 29.56
N LYS A 688 -5.42 -0.26 28.85
CA LYS A 688 -5.37 -1.72 29.09
C LYS A 688 -4.58 -2.09 30.35
N THR A 689 -3.64 -1.24 30.77
CA THR A 689 -2.85 -1.47 31.99
C THR A 689 -3.47 -0.83 33.23
N ALA A 690 -4.44 0.07 33.06
CA ALA A 690 -5.06 0.81 34.15
C ALA A 690 -6.09 -0.05 34.92
N SER A 691 -6.03 0.00 36.26
CA SER A 691 -7.05 -0.56 37.14
C SER A 691 -8.30 0.32 37.26
N ASP A 692 -8.12 1.62 37.10
CA ASP A 692 -9.09 2.70 37.26
C ASP A 692 -8.72 3.88 36.35
N LEU A 693 -9.70 4.71 36.00
CA LEU A 693 -9.46 5.93 35.24
C LEU A 693 -9.02 7.04 36.20
N GLY A 694 -7.83 7.59 35.98
CA GLY A 694 -7.31 8.76 36.68
C GLY A 694 -7.21 10.00 35.77
N GLY A 695 -6.83 11.12 36.37
CA GLY A 695 -6.41 12.31 35.62
C GLY A 695 -7.47 12.91 34.70
N SER A 696 -7.02 13.39 33.54
CA SER A 696 -7.87 14.01 32.52
C SER A 696 -9.00 13.08 32.01
N ILE A 697 -8.71 11.78 31.84
CA ILE A 697 -9.68 10.81 31.31
C ILE A 697 -10.84 10.58 32.30
N ALA A 698 -10.57 10.63 33.59
CA ALA A 698 -11.62 10.53 34.62
C ALA A 698 -12.50 11.79 34.66
N GLN A 699 -11.89 12.97 34.46
CA GLN A 699 -12.58 14.26 34.57
C GLN A 699 -13.46 14.63 33.37
N ILE A 700 -13.40 13.86 32.28
CA ILE A 700 -14.34 14.02 31.16
C ILE A 700 -15.60 13.17 31.31
N ASP A 701 -15.77 12.44 32.41
CA ASP A 701 -17.07 11.84 32.74
C ASP A 701 -18.12 12.95 32.93
N PRO A 702 -19.32 12.83 32.32
CA PRO A 702 -20.40 13.81 32.47
C PRO A 702 -20.81 14.09 33.91
N ASN A 703 -20.61 13.12 34.82
CA ASN A 703 -20.95 13.23 36.23
C ASN A 703 -19.73 13.59 37.10
N SER A 704 -18.56 13.83 36.51
CA SER A 704 -17.38 14.23 37.26
C SER A 704 -17.58 15.56 37.97
N ASP A 705 -16.92 15.72 39.12
CA ASP A 705 -16.90 17.00 39.84
C ASP A 705 -16.37 18.14 38.97
N PHE A 706 -15.46 17.84 38.02
CA PHE A 706 -14.90 18.81 37.09
C PHE A 706 -15.98 19.38 36.17
N ILE A 707 -16.70 18.52 35.42
CA ILE A 707 -17.77 18.95 34.50
C ILE A 707 -18.88 19.67 35.26
N ASN A 708 -19.31 19.11 36.40
CA ASN A 708 -20.37 19.69 37.23
C ASN A 708 -20.02 21.11 37.72
N LYS A 709 -18.80 21.31 38.24
CA LYS A 709 -18.33 22.63 38.70
C LYS A 709 -18.20 23.60 37.53
N LEU A 710 -17.65 23.15 36.41
CA LEU A 710 -17.43 23.98 35.24
C LEU A 710 -18.76 24.47 34.64
N ASN A 711 -19.76 23.59 34.53
CA ASN A 711 -21.06 23.94 33.97
C ASN A 711 -21.93 24.76 34.95
N ALA A 712 -21.64 24.70 36.26
CA ALA A 712 -22.27 25.55 37.28
C ALA A 712 -21.67 26.97 37.39
N SER A 713 -20.64 27.30 36.59
CA SER A 713 -20.00 28.63 36.59
C SER A 713 -20.98 29.73 36.23
N LYS A 714 -20.77 30.93 36.78
CA LYS A 714 -21.46 32.15 36.34
C LYS A 714 -20.94 32.55 34.95
N ASP A 715 -21.74 33.33 34.23
CA ASP A 715 -21.32 33.89 32.94
C ASP A 715 -20.03 34.73 33.10
N PRO A 716 -18.91 34.36 32.44
CA PRO A 716 -17.66 35.11 32.52
C PRO A 716 -17.68 36.39 31.69
N GLY A 717 -18.69 36.61 30.84
CA GLY A 717 -18.74 37.75 29.91
C GLY A 717 -17.79 37.62 28.71
N THR A 718 -16.94 36.59 28.65
CA THR A 718 -16.14 36.23 27.47
C THR A 718 -17.05 35.69 26.36
N ARG A 719 -16.74 36.01 25.10
CA ARG A 719 -17.47 35.47 23.94
C ARG A 719 -17.05 34.03 23.68
N TYR A 720 -18.01 33.13 23.45
CA TYR A 720 -17.77 31.75 23.02
C TYR A 720 -18.31 31.48 21.62
N THR A 721 -17.59 30.66 20.85
CA THR A 721 -18.11 30.06 19.61
C THR A 721 -17.94 28.56 19.67
N VAL A 722 -19.03 27.81 19.51
CA VAL A 722 -19.04 26.34 19.62
C VAL A 722 -19.23 25.74 18.24
N ILE A 723 -18.26 24.90 17.84
CA ILE A 723 -18.25 24.14 16.59
C ILE A 723 -18.25 22.66 16.95
N SER A 724 -19.27 21.93 16.49
CA SER A 724 -19.42 20.48 16.71
C SER A 724 -19.50 19.73 15.39
N GLY A 725 -19.16 18.45 15.41
CA GLY A 725 -19.15 17.56 14.26
C GLY A 725 -20.19 16.46 14.36
N ASP A 726 -20.69 16.02 13.22
CA ASP A 726 -21.46 14.79 13.05
C ASP A 726 -20.80 13.90 12.01
N ALA A 727 -20.40 12.70 12.41
CA ALA A 727 -19.73 11.73 11.56
C ALA A 727 -20.70 10.99 10.63
N ALA A 728 -22.03 11.12 10.84
CA ALA A 728 -23.02 10.33 10.10
C ALA A 728 -22.97 10.54 8.57
N GLY A 729 -22.62 11.75 8.10
CA GLY A 729 -22.53 12.07 6.67
C GLY A 729 -21.14 11.84 6.03
N MET A 730 -20.19 11.24 6.76
CA MET A 730 -18.83 11.04 6.23
C MET A 730 -18.76 9.90 5.20
N ASP A 731 -19.59 8.87 5.32
CA ASP A 731 -19.68 7.77 4.34
C ASP A 731 -20.33 8.26 3.01
N ASP A 732 -21.33 9.13 3.10
CA ASP A 732 -22.06 9.70 1.94
C ASP A 732 -21.21 10.66 1.09
N SER A 733 -20.03 11.06 1.58
CA SER A 733 -19.14 11.99 0.89
C SER A 733 -18.49 11.40 -0.38
N GLY A 734 -18.49 10.06 -0.50
CA GLY A 734 -17.86 9.29 -1.58
C GLY A 734 -16.33 9.37 -1.55
N GLY A 735 -15.66 8.21 -1.54
CA GLY A 735 -14.20 8.14 -1.57
C GLY A 735 -13.61 7.19 -0.53
N ALA A 736 -12.50 7.59 0.10
CA ALA A 736 -11.68 6.71 0.95
C ALA A 736 -12.39 6.18 2.22
N TYR A 737 -13.44 6.85 2.68
CA TYR A 737 -14.17 6.49 3.90
C TYR A 737 -15.30 5.47 3.70
N ASP A 738 -15.60 5.05 2.47
CA ASP A 738 -16.79 4.24 2.15
C ASP A 738 -17.00 3.03 3.08
N GLY A 739 -18.09 3.05 3.86
CA GLY A 739 -18.47 2.01 4.82
C GLY A 739 -17.61 1.94 6.09
N PHE A 740 -16.65 2.85 6.30
CA PHE A 740 -15.83 2.91 7.50
C PHE A 740 -16.66 3.33 8.72
N PHE A 741 -17.43 4.42 8.59
CA PHE A 741 -18.14 4.98 9.74
C PHE A 741 -19.31 4.09 10.18
N GLU A 742 -19.99 3.42 9.25
CA GLU A 742 -20.96 2.37 9.59
C GLU A 742 -20.33 1.24 10.43
N LYS A 743 -19.16 0.72 10.03
CA LYS A 743 -18.44 -0.30 10.82
C LYS A 743 -17.99 0.23 12.19
N ALA A 744 -17.48 1.46 12.23
CA ALA A 744 -17.05 2.14 13.46
C ALA A 744 -18.22 2.30 14.44
N LYS A 745 -19.39 2.76 13.97
CA LYS A 745 -20.62 2.86 14.77
C LYS A 745 -21.06 1.49 15.29
N SER A 746 -20.99 0.45 14.47
CA SER A 746 -21.32 -0.92 14.87
C SER A 746 -20.43 -1.42 16.02
N ARG A 747 -19.11 -1.19 15.96
CA ARG A 747 -18.16 -1.58 17.02
C ARG A 747 -18.42 -0.81 18.33
N LEU A 748 -18.67 0.49 18.22
CA LEU A 748 -18.95 1.34 19.39
C LEU A 748 -20.32 1.04 20.00
N GLY A 749 -21.29 0.59 19.19
CA GLY A 749 -22.60 0.15 19.62
C GLY A 749 -23.31 1.17 20.51
N ASN A 750 -24.01 0.69 21.55
CA ASN A 750 -24.75 1.55 22.46
C ASN A 750 -23.87 2.42 23.38
N TRP A 751 -22.54 2.20 23.44
CA TRP A 751 -21.65 2.98 24.30
C TRP A 751 -21.59 4.46 23.93
N MET A 752 -21.84 4.80 22.67
CA MET A 752 -21.86 6.20 22.20
C MET A 752 -23.26 6.81 22.05
N ASN A 753 -24.34 6.08 22.40
CA ASN A 753 -25.67 6.39 21.88
C ASN A 753 -25.62 6.60 20.36
N SER A 754 -25.10 5.59 19.63
CA SER A 754 -24.81 5.64 18.18
C SER A 754 -25.97 6.10 17.28
N ASN A 755 -27.20 6.10 17.80
CA ASN A 755 -28.41 6.59 17.14
C ASN A 755 -28.58 8.12 17.18
N GLU A 756 -27.72 8.86 17.89
CA GLU A 756 -27.72 10.32 17.94
C GLU A 756 -26.53 10.92 17.16
N PRO A 757 -26.66 12.14 16.61
CA PRO A 757 -25.56 12.85 15.98
C PRO A 757 -24.34 12.95 16.91
N ASN A 758 -23.17 12.56 16.42
CA ASN A 758 -21.93 12.50 17.22
C ASN A 758 -20.68 12.55 16.33
N ASP A 759 -19.55 12.95 16.88
CA ASP A 759 -18.28 13.01 16.16
C ASP A 759 -17.38 11.77 16.37
N LEU A 760 -17.94 10.64 16.78
CA LEU A 760 -17.22 9.45 17.26
C LEU A 760 -16.49 9.59 18.62
N PHE A 761 -16.63 10.69 19.34
CA PHE A 761 -16.11 10.80 20.72
C PHE A 761 -17.18 11.25 21.70
N ALA A 762 -17.98 12.25 21.32
CA ALA A 762 -19.10 12.71 22.13
C ALA A 762 -20.33 13.03 21.26
N PRO A 763 -21.55 12.88 21.80
CA PRO A 763 -22.76 13.27 21.08
C PRO A 763 -22.81 14.79 20.92
N VAL A 764 -23.40 15.28 19.83
CA VAL A 764 -23.53 16.71 19.52
C VAL A 764 -24.18 17.49 20.66
N ARG A 765 -25.16 16.90 21.37
CA ARG A 765 -25.76 17.53 22.56
C ARG A 765 -24.74 17.81 23.67
N SER A 766 -23.73 16.98 23.84
CA SER A 766 -22.65 17.20 24.81
C SER A 766 -21.64 18.22 24.28
N LEU A 767 -21.31 18.13 22.99
CA LEU A 767 -20.40 19.07 22.33
C LEU A 767 -20.95 20.51 22.39
N GLN A 768 -22.23 20.68 22.07
CA GLN A 768 -22.90 21.97 22.05
C GLN A 768 -23.35 22.42 23.44
N CYS A 769 -23.91 21.51 24.25
CA CYS A 769 -24.50 21.78 25.57
C CYS A 769 -25.30 23.09 25.57
N LYS A 770 -26.37 23.16 24.77
CA LYS A 770 -27.06 24.43 24.48
C LYS A 770 -27.54 25.14 25.74
N GLU A 771 -28.01 24.37 26.71
CA GLU A 771 -28.51 24.82 28.01
C GLU A 771 -27.44 25.56 28.83
N LEU A 772 -26.15 25.24 28.62
CA LEU A 772 -25.04 25.93 29.26
C LEU A 772 -24.98 27.40 28.84
N TRP A 773 -25.30 27.70 27.59
CA TRP A 773 -25.09 29.02 26.99
C TRP A 773 -26.32 29.92 27.10
N GLU A 774 -27.48 29.36 27.44
CA GLU A 774 -28.72 30.12 27.63
C GLU A 774 -28.56 31.17 28.74
N GLY A 775 -28.89 32.43 28.43
CA GLY A 775 -28.79 33.54 29.37
C GLY A 775 -27.37 33.99 29.74
N ARG A 776 -26.33 33.43 29.10
CA ARG A 776 -24.96 33.95 29.12
C ARG A 776 -24.78 35.01 28.02
N ASN A 777 -23.56 35.55 27.90
CA ASN A 777 -23.16 36.57 26.93
C ASN A 777 -23.87 36.41 25.57
N GLU A 778 -24.62 37.44 25.17
CA GLU A 778 -25.41 37.46 23.93
C GLU A 778 -24.57 37.31 22.65
N ALA A 779 -23.26 37.57 22.72
CA ALA A 779 -22.32 37.37 21.62
C ALA A 779 -21.92 35.89 21.42
N ASN A 780 -22.33 34.99 22.31
CA ASN A 780 -22.08 33.56 22.19
C ASN A 780 -22.78 32.99 20.95
N GLN A 781 -22.09 32.08 20.26
CA GLN A 781 -22.59 31.46 19.04
C GLN A 781 -22.43 29.94 19.11
N ILE A 782 -23.55 29.23 19.05
CA ILE A 782 -23.59 27.76 18.97
C ILE A 782 -24.02 27.44 17.54
N LEU A 783 -23.11 26.86 16.76
CA LEU A 783 -23.33 26.64 15.35
C LEU A 783 -23.92 25.27 15.07
N ASP A 784 -24.59 25.13 13.94
CA ASP A 784 -25.07 23.82 13.47
C ASP A 784 -23.89 22.86 13.29
N PRO A 785 -24.07 21.55 13.57
CA PRO A 785 -22.99 20.59 13.46
C PRO A 785 -22.52 20.46 12.00
N VAL A 786 -21.21 20.44 11.81
CA VAL A 786 -20.57 20.20 10.50
C VAL A 786 -20.37 18.71 10.28
N THR A 787 -20.35 18.24 9.03
CA THR A 787 -20.03 16.84 8.73
C THR A 787 -18.56 16.56 9.02
N ASN A 788 -18.26 15.96 10.17
CA ASN A 788 -16.88 15.68 10.60
C ASN A 788 -16.81 14.67 11.76
N HIS A 789 -15.65 14.01 11.91
CA HIS A 789 -15.32 13.18 13.07
C HIS A 789 -14.33 13.88 14.00
N HIS A 790 -14.12 13.34 15.20
CA HIS A 790 -13.43 14.02 16.30
C HIS A 790 -11.98 14.39 15.99
N PHE A 791 -11.26 13.52 15.29
CA PHE A 791 -9.88 13.76 14.84
C PHE A 791 -9.78 14.58 13.55
N GLY A 792 -10.88 14.95 12.91
CA GLY A 792 -10.91 15.53 11.57
C GLY A 792 -11.04 17.05 11.55
N TYR A 793 -11.25 17.71 12.70
CA TYR A 793 -11.46 19.17 12.74
C TYR A 793 -10.25 19.98 12.25
N PHE A 794 -9.03 19.46 12.44
CA PHE A 794 -7.78 20.15 12.10
C PHE A 794 -6.86 19.29 11.23
N VAL A 795 -7.44 18.45 10.37
CA VAL A 795 -6.67 17.63 9.41
C VAL A 795 -6.96 18.12 8.00
N THR A 796 -5.91 18.43 7.25
CA THR A 796 -5.96 18.69 5.80
C THR A 796 -6.16 17.36 5.07
N GLN A 797 -7.42 16.96 4.85
CA GLN A 797 -7.70 15.91 3.86
C GLN A 797 -8.68 16.37 2.79
N SER A 798 -8.20 16.24 1.56
CA SER A 798 -8.92 16.23 0.30
C SER A 798 -10.00 15.15 0.33
N GLY A 799 -11.21 15.49 0.77
CA GLY A 799 -12.29 14.51 0.84
C GLY A 799 -13.67 15.07 1.16
N THR A 800 -13.78 16.12 1.98
CA THR A 800 -15.09 16.72 2.23
C THR A 800 -15.43 17.70 1.10
N ARG A 801 -16.28 17.24 0.17
CA ARG A 801 -16.82 18.02 -0.96
C ARG A 801 -17.77 19.16 -0.55
N ASP A 802 -18.00 19.39 0.74
CA ASP A 802 -19.12 20.20 1.18
C ASP A 802 -18.76 21.63 1.60
N ALA A 803 -19.64 22.56 1.29
CA ALA A 803 -19.46 24.01 1.46
C ALA A 803 -19.58 24.50 2.92
N ASN A 804 -19.52 23.58 3.90
CA ASN A 804 -19.65 23.79 5.36
C ASN A 804 -18.49 23.13 6.12
N THR A 805 -17.25 23.33 5.67
CA THR A 805 -16.07 22.86 6.41
C THR A 805 -15.81 23.73 7.65
N VAL A 806 -15.18 23.13 8.66
CA VAL A 806 -14.70 23.83 9.88
C VAL A 806 -13.95 25.12 9.53
N TRP A 807 -13.22 25.13 8.42
CA TRP A 807 -12.42 26.26 7.95
C TRP A 807 -13.24 27.45 7.48
N LYS A 808 -14.34 27.22 6.75
CA LYS A 808 -15.25 28.31 6.38
C LYS A 808 -15.80 28.98 7.63
N VAL A 809 -16.28 28.16 8.57
CA VAL A 809 -16.82 28.65 9.84
C VAL A 809 -15.77 29.42 10.64
N LEU A 810 -14.55 28.87 10.77
CA LEU A 810 -13.45 29.56 11.45
C LEU A 810 -13.08 30.89 10.78
N SER A 811 -13.02 30.92 9.44
CA SER A 811 -12.65 32.13 8.67
C SER A 811 -13.63 33.30 8.83
N GLU A 812 -14.87 33.06 9.28
CA GLU A 812 -15.83 34.12 9.55
C GLU A 812 -15.81 34.59 11.01
N ARG A 813 -14.95 34.02 11.85
CA ARG A 813 -14.99 34.19 13.32
C ARG A 813 -13.68 34.69 13.92
N ILE A 814 -12.56 34.44 13.24
CA ILE A 814 -11.24 35.01 13.56
C ILE A 814 -10.80 35.96 12.46
#